data_AF-A0A662KIA7-F1
#
_entry.id   AF-A0A662KIA7-F1
#
_cell.length_a   1.000
_cell.length_b   1.000
_cell.length_c   1.000
_cell.angle_alpha   90.00
_cell.angle_beta   90.00
_cell.angle_gamma   90.00
#
_symmetry.space_group_name_H-M   'P 1'
#
loop_
_entity.id
_entity.type
_entity.pdbx_description
1 polymer ?
#
loop_
_entity_poly.entity_id
_entity_poly.type
_entity_poly.pdbx_seq_one_letter_code
_entity_poly.pdbx_strand_id
1 'polypeptide(L)'
;MNHLGKKGVSEIVGTVLLLAIAVTAFSVLAIYVYSNTSPSTAPPDLNLAGYLNEEQHIIIEHKGGDDATLEEVRLTIWKGEVDSATFYFNANGELVGDHGTFSGDDDGYWNLGEYIDINATAIFGNITHWQISAVVIDDASNSIIFSGVLQSGIVRTVSPVARFTYNPWDPKTQEIMVFNASQSYDPDGGQIITYQWDFGDGTGYAYGMIVIHRYTNSGTYNVTLTVTDDEGETGTATTGSGIGIPSPVNVTDNQPPVVNFTWSVDPDVDGTLNFFAVVSDPDGSIANASFEWNFGDGNSSSSQNPSHTYERSGDYTVTLIVTDEDGGVSSYETTVTVPNILPIAGFSVDRANITTASSVTFDGGSPYSYDKDGTIVNWTWDFENDSVIDAYGSTVTHLFSATGNYTVVLNVTDNEGGWTVYAKNITVYSPAEASPPRFLFVDNTPIGWESGIDNILSACESIMPASDYSWGKAIDQWTFTDDQYTSEDLRGENITDTVLNQFDIVIWSTGDFPGDGGGANQPPYNTMPNYWSTPMTEGGDDVSDHMREVEQHMNGNATAGTLLMCGTYAVRDLQDYQGNGVTQSEIDLGNVLGLIEPSGGIDYDSDWVPFSGRLGDDWFRGEPYTIQGTMIGVANTSSGQINIATLNITSPMYAYGLNKQSDSTFVYSLLANTSASEETLLHEDMETNPGWTTGGSQDEWDWGICRGGPGHANAHSGSRCYGTDMSGSSYNYNNNANCYVRTGYIDLTSASSATLEFYDWYALEGGEDYVRLQIYDGSWWHTIASFTGNQQSWTHKSYDLSSYVGQNIRIQWRLQSDSAIRYDGYYLDDVWVNATQSSMPSANFAIDATRGANRSIILGFDLNADEITPESRTNYLRNVLAWLAEGAGYTTEVWVNNDPPEGWLDNESHVDTIQAGIEAVPPGGTVYVIGTDNQVYEENVVVDKSIDLIGIDNPTIRASGTNVVTVQADWARIDGFTIEGDTVQNGIYIEDATRCTIINCTISTNISKMGVYLDSAHNNTIRNNTIQDGLYGIYADSSLGNTIRYNDISSNDGGIYLYQTSLTTVRDNTIHNNGNFG
;
A
#
# COMPACT_ATOMS: atom_id res chain seq x y z
N MET A 1 73.99 10.38 -66.26
CA MET A 1 73.84 9.91 -64.85
C MET A 1 72.65 8.97 -64.80
N ASN A 2 72.65 7.97 -63.91
CA ASN A 2 71.43 7.21 -63.61
C ASN A 2 70.65 7.92 -62.50
N HIS A 3 69.32 7.78 -62.49
CA HIS A 3 68.37 8.31 -61.50
C HIS A 3 68.40 9.82 -61.24
N LEU A 4 67.41 10.55 -61.82
CA LEU A 4 66.41 11.39 -61.12
C LEU A 4 65.63 12.30 -62.12
N GLY A 5 64.53 12.90 -61.66
CA GLY A 5 64.00 14.17 -62.17
C GLY A 5 63.59 14.30 -63.64
N LYS A 6 62.58 13.55 -64.13
CA LYS A 6 62.06 13.71 -65.51
C LYS A 6 61.06 14.88 -65.70
N LYS A 7 61.26 16.02 -65.01
CA LYS A 7 60.29 17.15 -64.98
C LYS A 7 60.83 18.55 -65.29
N GLY A 8 62.10 18.87 -65.04
CA GLY A 8 62.60 20.26 -65.06
C GLY A 8 63.00 20.85 -66.43
N VAL A 9 62.38 20.48 -67.57
CA VAL A 9 62.81 20.96 -68.90
C VAL A 9 61.69 21.36 -69.86
N SER A 10 60.51 20.73 -69.82
CA SER A 10 59.42 21.02 -70.77
C SER A 10 58.58 22.25 -70.40
N GLU A 11 58.40 22.53 -69.11
CA GLU A 11 57.55 23.63 -68.63
C GLU A 11 58.26 24.98 -68.68
N ILE A 12 59.60 25.01 -68.45
CA ILE A 12 60.43 26.22 -68.56
C ILE A 12 60.38 26.82 -69.97
N VAL A 13 60.50 26.00 -71.02
CA VAL A 13 60.44 26.46 -72.42
C VAL A 13 59.06 27.02 -72.77
N GLY A 14 57.99 26.47 -72.18
CA GLY A 14 56.61 26.95 -72.40
C GLY A 14 56.39 28.36 -71.83
N THR A 15 56.81 28.61 -70.60
CA THR A 15 56.64 29.91 -69.93
C THR A 15 57.49 31.01 -70.58
N VAL A 16 58.73 30.69 -70.99
CA VAL A 16 59.59 31.63 -71.73
C VAL A 16 58.98 32.00 -73.09
N LEU A 17 58.27 31.08 -73.76
CA LEU A 17 57.61 31.37 -75.04
C LEU A 17 56.45 32.38 -74.93
N LEU A 18 55.80 32.47 -73.77
CA LEU A 18 54.77 33.49 -73.52
C LEU A 18 55.39 34.88 -73.32
N LEU A 19 56.54 34.95 -72.62
CA LEU A 19 57.29 36.19 -72.44
C LEU A 19 58.01 36.66 -73.71
N ALA A 20 58.40 35.75 -74.61
CA ALA A 20 59.06 36.09 -75.88
C ALA A 20 58.23 37.05 -76.76
N ILE A 21 56.90 37.04 -76.64
CA ILE A 21 56.03 37.99 -77.35
C ILE A 21 56.17 39.43 -76.81
N ALA A 22 56.54 39.60 -75.53
CA ALA A 22 56.75 40.90 -74.90
C ALA A 22 58.18 41.44 -75.08
N VAL A 23 59.19 40.59 -75.26
CA VAL A 23 60.62 41.00 -75.32
C VAL A 23 60.96 41.91 -76.50
N THR A 24 60.15 41.94 -77.57
CA THR A 24 60.40 42.77 -78.76
C THR A 24 60.34 44.29 -78.55
N ALA A 25 59.96 44.76 -77.35
CA ALA A 25 59.95 46.19 -77.00
C ALA A 25 60.60 46.55 -75.65
N PHE A 26 60.98 45.56 -74.81
CA PHE A 26 61.25 45.77 -73.37
C PHE A 26 62.62 45.23 -72.91
N SER A 27 63.10 45.69 -71.74
CA SER A 27 64.38 45.27 -71.13
C SER A 27 64.13 44.59 -69.78
N VAL A 28 64.95 43.60 -69.41
CA VAL A 28 64.66 42.66 -68.32
C VAL A 28 65.91 42.37 -67.48
N LEU A 29 65.74 42.23 -66.15
CA LEU A 29 66.78 41.91 -65.19
C LEU A 29 66.59 40.47 -64.68
N ALA A 30 67.63 39.63 -64.77
CA ALA A 30 67.61 38.27 -64.25
C ALA A 30 68.74 38.06 -63.22
N ILE A 31 68.43 37.38 -62.12
CA ILE A 31 69.36 37.06 -61.04
C ILE A 31 69.38 35.53 -60.86
N TYR A 32 70.59 34.97 -60.85
CA TYR A 32 70.83 33.54 -60.69
C TYR A 32 71.73 33.31 -59.49
N VAL A 33 71.37 32.38 -58.60
CA VAL A 33 72.19 32.01 -57.44
C VAL A 33 72.44 30.51 -57.48
N TYR A 34 73.64 30.12 -57.94
CA TYR A 34 73.98 28.74 -58.27
C TYR A 34 74.85 28.11 -57.20
N SER A 35 74.28 27.26 -56.35
CA SER A 35 75.13 26.45 -55.48
C SER A 35 75.95 25.45 -56.29
N ASN A 36 77.26 25.45 -56.09
CA ASN A 36 78.23 24.59 -56.77
C ASN A 36 78.55 23.32 -55.97
N THR A 37 77.96 23.15 -54.78
CA THR A 37 78.05 21.91 -54.00
C THR A 37 76.88 20.96 -54.34
N SER A 38 77.07 19.65 -54.08
CA SER A 38 76.03 18.64 -54.36
C SER A 38 74.73 18.97 -53.60
N PRO A 39 73.54 18.73 -54.19
CA PRO A 39 72.29 19.32 -53.71
C PRO A 39 72.02 19.01 -52.24
N SER A 40 72.14 20.05 -51.42
CA SER A 40 71.52 20.14 -50.10
C SER A 40 70.01 19.89 -50.24
N THR A 41 69.40 19.23 -49.25
CA THR A 41 67.96 18.96 -49.24
C THR A 41 67.09 20.17 -48.88
N ALA A 42 67.70 21.34 -48.73
CA ALA A 42 67.07 22.65 -48.84
C ALA A 42 68.08 23.64 -49.48
N PRO A 43 67.66 24.52 -50.41
CA PRO A 43 68.44 25.70 -50.76
C PRO A 43 68.47 26.69 -49.58
N PRO A 44 69.44 27.63 -49.51
CA PRO A 44 69.34 28.76 -48.59
C PRO A 44 68.09 29.58 -48.94
N ASP A 45 67.28 29.91 -47.93
CA ASP A 45 66.09 30.74 -48.12
C ASP A 45 66.56 32.20 -48.30
N LEU A 46 66.76 32.66 -49.54
CA LEU A 46 67.39 33.95 -49.83
C LEU A 46 66.37 34.99 -50.30
N ASN A 47 66.01 35.93 -49.42
CA ASN A 47 64.92 36.89 -49.67
C ASN A 47 65.47 38.26 -50.10
N LEU A 48 65.50 38.51 -51.41
CA LEU A 48 66.07 39.71 -52.03
C LEU A 48 65.00 40.75 -52.41
N ALA A 49 65.29 42.03 -52.18
CA ALA A 49 64.46 43.15 -52.66
C ALA A 49 65.23 44.00 -53.69
N GLY A 50 64.68 44.10 -54.91
CA GLY A 50 65.13 45.04 -55.93
C GLY A 50 64.32 46.34 -55.91
N TYR A 51 64.95 47.48 -56.18
CA TYR A 51 64.28 48.76 -56.47
C TYR A 51 65.14 49.67 -57.34
N LEU A 52 64.54 50.73 -57.91
CA LEU A 52 65.27 51.81 -58.58
C LEU A 52 65.33 53.01 -57.61
N ASN A 53 66.52 53.57 -57.36
CA ASN A 53 66.69 54.71 -56.47
C ASN A 53 66.46 56.06 -57.20
N GLU A 54 66.47 57.17 -56.46
CA GLU A 54 66.26 58.54 -57.01
C GLU A 54 67.35 58.97 -58.00
N GLU A 55 68.56 58.41 -57.89
CA GLU A 55 69.70 58.63 -58.78
C GLU A 55 69.67 57.72 -60.03
N GLN A 56 68.60 56.92 -60.18
CA GLN A 56 68.38 55.96 -61.26
C GLN A 56 69.46 54.86 -61.34
N HIS A 57 69.88 54.37 -60.17
CA HIS A 57 70.58 53.11 -60.02
C HIS A 57 69.58 52.00 -59.61
N ILE A 58 69.84 50.77 -60.08
CA ILE A 58 69.16 49.56 -59.61
C ILE A 58 69.88 49.10 -58.35
N ILE A 59 69.17 49.07 -57.23
CA ILE A 59 69.64 48.54 -55.95
C ILE A 59 68.99 47.18 -55.74
N ILE A 60 69.79 46.18 -55.33
CA ILE A 60 69.35 44.84 -54.99
C ILE A 60 69.92 44.52 -53.60
N GLU A 61 69.06 44.39 -52.60
CA GLU A 61 69.45 44.26 -51.19
C GLU A 61 68.96 42.92 -50.60
N HIS A 62 69.79 42.28 -49.77
CA HIS A 62 69.40 41.12 -48.98
C HIS A 62 68.49 41.56 -47.83
N LYS A 63 67.23 41.10 -47.81
CA LYS A 63 66.20 41.55 -46.84
C LYS A 63 65.72 40.49 -45.85
N GLY A 64 66.04 39.22 -46.03
CA GLY A 64 65.77 38.19 -45.03
C GLY A 64 66.29 36.81 -45.43
N GLY A 65 66.34 35.91 -44.45
CA GLY A 65 66.73 34.51 -44.65
C GLY A 65 68.22 34.23 -44.47
N ASP A 66 68.72 33.17 -45.10
CA ASP A 66 70.08 32.63 -44.90
C ASP A 66 71.15 33.37 -45.73
N ASP A 67 72.30 33.66 -45.13
CA ASP A 67 73.44 34.33 -45.80
C ASP A 67 74.02 33.44 -46.93
N ALA A 68 74.16 33.98 -48.14
CA ALA A 68 74.62 33.24 -49.33
C ALA A 68 76.13 33.42 -49.60
N THR A 69 76.83 32.42 -50.13
CA THR A 69 78.25 32.60 -50.50
C THR A 69 78.40 33.44 -51.77
N LEU A 70 79.31 34.41 -51.77
CA LEU A 70 79.48 35.35 -52.89
C LEU A 70 79.90 34.65 -54.19
N GLU A 71 80.75 33.62 -54.10
CA GLU A 71 81.22 32.85 -55.27
C GLU A 71 80.07 32.24 -56.09
N GLU A 72 78.93 31.98 -55.47
CA GLU A 72 77.75 31.31 -56.05
C GLU A 72 76.73 32.29 -56.69
N VAL A 73 76.90 33.61 -56.54
CA VAL A 73 75.96 34.65 -57.01
C VAL A 73 76.31 35.18 -58.42
N ARG A 74 75.34 35.23 -59.35
CA ARG A 74 75.51 35.71 -60.73
C ARG A 74 74.31 36.54 -61.21
N LEU A 75 74.50 37.84 -61.43
CA LEU A 75 73.46 38.74 -61.95
C LEU A 75 73.65 38.93 -63.46
N THR A 76 72.57 38.98 -64.26
CA THR A 76 72.65 39.32 -65.69
C THR A 76 71.46 40.17 -66.15
N ILE A 77 71.76 41.36 -66.66
CA ILE A 77 70.77 42.33 -67.13
C ILE A 77 70.72 42.31 -68.66
N TRP A 78 69.53 42.28 -69.25
CA TRP A 78 69.28 42.16 -70.68
C TRP A 78 68.61 43.41 -71.26
N LYS A 79 69.15 43.90 -72.37
CA LYS A 79 68.68 45.08 -73.11
C LYS A 79 68.12 44.65 -74.46
N GLY A 80 66.93 44.05 -74.44
CA GLY A 80 66.36 43.33 -75.58
C GLY A 80 67.04 41.96 -75.80
N GLU A 81 66.91 41.40 -77.00
CA GLU A 81 67.29 40.00 -77.29
C GLU A 81 68.80 39.70 -77.36
N VAL A 82 69.69 40.71 -77.42
CA VAL A 82 71.11 40.49 -77.83
C VAL A 82 72.18 41.17 -76.99
N ASP A 83 71.89 42.28 -76.30
CA ASP A 83 72.88 42.93 -75.41
C ASP A 83 72.62 42.53 -73.95
N SER A 84 73.64 42.02 -73.26
CA SER A 84 73.58 41.69 -71.84
C SER A 84 74.84 42.08 -71.07
N ALA A 85 74.66 42.49 -69.81
CA ALA A 85 75.74 42.76 -68.85
C ALA A 85 75.65 41.77 -67.68
N THR A 86 76.74 41.05 -67.40
CA THR A 86 76.81 40.06 -66.31
C THR A 86 77.76 40.52 -65.22
N PHE A 87 77.30 40.44 -63.98
CA PHE A 87 78.04 40.81 -62.77
C PHE A 87 78.25 39.56 -61.91
N TYR A 88 79.46 39.39 -61.37
CA TYR A 88 79.82 38.21 -60.59
C TYR A 88 80.92 38.49 -59.58
N PHE A 89 80.96 37.77 -58.46
CA PHE A 89 82.04 37.88 -57.50
C PHE A 89 83.24 37.01 -57.88
N ASN A 90 84.45 37.51 -57.64
CA ASN A 90 85.69 36.77 -57.82
C ASN A 90 86.09 35.99 -56.54
N ALA A 91 87.13 35.15 -56.62
CA ALA A 91 87.58 34.30 -55.52
C ALA A 91 88.23 35.04 -54.32
N ASN A 92 88.23 36.37 -54.32
CA ASN A 92 88.58 37.21 -53.17
C ASN A 92 87.34 37.88 -52.52
N GLY A 93 86.14 37.74 -53.09
CA GLY A 93 84.91 38.42 -52.64
C GLY A 93 84.57 39.72 -53.40
N GLU A 94 85.44 40.23 -54.28
CA GLU A 94 85.18 41.49 -55.00
C GLU A 94 84.18 41.30 -56.15
N LEU A 95 83.24 42.25 -56.33
CA LEU A 95 82.31 42.27 -57.46
C LEU A 95 83.00 42.67 -58.77
N VAL A 96 82.80 41.88 -59.82
CA VAL A 96 83.33 42.09 -61.18
C VAL A 96 82.18 42.32 -62.16
N GLY A 97 82.12 43.53 -62.71
CA GLY A 97 81.22 43.96 -63.79
C GLY A 97 81.21 45.49 -63.89
N ASP A 98 81.18 46.03 -65.12
CA ASP A 98 81.26 47.49 -65.32
C ASP A 98 80.02 48.22 -64.78
N HIS A 99 80.24 49.31 -64.06
CA HIS A 99 79.21 50.18 -63.46
C HIS A 99 78.36 49.56 -62.33
N GLY A 100 78.87 48.52 -61.65
CA GLY A 100 78.28 47.97 -60.41
C GLY A 100 79.25 48.02 -59.22
N THR A 101 78.70 48.06 -58.00
CA THR A 101 79.42 47.99 -56.72
C THR A 101 78.66 47.14 -55.71
N PHE A 102 79.37 46.49 -54.79
CA PHE A 102 78.80 45.76 -53.65
C PHE A 102 79.10 46.48 -52.33
N SER A 103 78.23 46.33 -51.33
CA SER A 103 78.32 47.07 -50.06
C SER A 103 78.84 46.25 -48.86
N GLY A 104 79.09 44.95 -49.02
CA GLY A 104 79.57 44.07 -47.95
C GLY A 104 81.09 44.11 -47.72
N ASP A 105 81.53 43.50 -46.62
CA ASP A 105 82.94 43.34 -46.25
C ASP A 105 83.57 42.09 -46.92
N ASP A 106 84.92 42.00 -46.92
CA ASP A 106 85.69 40.89 -47.52
C ASP A 106 85.61 39.55 -46.72
N ASP A 107 84.42 39.13 -46.26
CA ASP A 107 84.24 37.87 -45.49
C ASP A 107 83.85 36.65 -46.35
N GLY A 108 83.36 36.87 -47.57
CA GLY A 108 82.98 35.84 -48.54
C GLY A 108 81.48 35.54 -48.66
N TYR A 109 80.63 36.21 -47.88
CA TYR A 109 79.17 36.03 -47.86
C TYR A 109 78.44 37.30 -48.28
N TRP A 110 77.20 37.14 -48.76
CA TRP A 110 76.24 38.23 -48.90
C TRP A 110 75.36 38.19 -47.66
N ASN A 111 75.63 39.10 -46.72
CA ASN A 111 74.98 39.15 -45.42
C ASN A 111 73.68 39.97 -45.45
N LEU A 112 72.80 39.72 -44.49
CA LEU A 112 71.55 40.45 -44.32
C LEU A 112 71.73 41.98 -44.20
N GLY A 113 71.16 42.74 -45.15
CA GLY A 113 71.21 44.20 -45.22
C GLY A 113 72.27 44.78 -46.16
N GLU A 114 73.12 43.93 -46.74
CA GLU A 114 74.06 44.34 -47.79
C GLU A 114 73.39 44.37 -49.17
N TYR A 115 73.90 45.20 -50.08
CA TYR A 115 73.33 45.40 -51.40
C TYR A 115 74.37 45.44 -52.53
N ILE A 116 73.90 45.07 -53.73
CA ILE A 116 74.54 45.37 -55.00
C ILE A 116 73.84 46.61 -55.59
N ASP A 117 74.64 47.62 -55.92
CA ASP A 117 74.22 48.86 -56.60
C ASP A 117 74.74 48.81 -58.05
N ILE A 118 73.87 49.05 -59.03
CA ILE A 118 74.22 49.08 -60.46
C ILE A 118 73.65 50.36 -61.10
N ASN A 119 74.51 51.20 -61.68
CA ASN A 119 74.08 52.43 -62.33
C ASN A 119 73.30 52.13 -63.63
N ALA A 120 71.97 52.27 -63.57
CA ALA A 120 71.11 51.90 -64.68
C ALA A 120 71.10 52.96 -65.79
N THR A 121 71.35 54.25 -65.50
CA THR A 121 71.44 55.28 -66.56
C THR A 121 72.66 55.11 -67.45
N ALA A 122 73.77 54.59 -66.93
CA ALA A 122 74.95 54.23 -67.72
C ALA A 122 74.65 53.10 -68.73
N ILE A 123 73.75 52.17 -68.37
CA ILE A 123 73.42 50.99 -69.17
C ILE A 123 72.22 51.26 -70.11
N PHE A 124 71.20 51.99 -69.65
CA PHE A 124 69.90 52.15 -70.34
C PHE A 124 69.58 53.58 -70.79
N GLY A 125 70.19 54.61 -70.19
CA GLY A 125 69.76 56.01 -70.30
C GLY A 125 68.70 56.38 -69.26
N ASN A 126 68.14 57.60 -69.34
CA ASN A 126 67.16 58.08 -68.37
C ASN A 126 65.87 57.24 -68.39
N ILE A 127 65.51 56.69 -67.23
CA ILE A 127 64.32 55.86 -67.02
C ILE A 127 63.16 56.77 -66.61
N THR A 128 62.02 56.71 -67.29
CA THR A 128 60.86 57.58 -66.98
C THR A 128 59.71 56.87 -66.26
N HIS A 129 59.66 55.54 -66.30
CA HIS A 129 58.81 54.64 -65.51
C HIS A 129 59.59 53.35 -65.24
N TRP A 130 59.39 52.74 -64.08
CA TRP A 130 59.92 51.42 -63.73
C TRP A 130 58.86 50.69 -62.89
N GLN A 131 58.76 49.38 -63.08
CA GLN A 131 57.89 48.50 -62.32
C GLN A 131 58.69 47.23 -62.02
N ILE A 132 58.29 46.48 -61.00
CA ILE A 132 58.91 45.21 -60.64
C ILE A 132 57.82 44.16 -60.50
N SER A 133 57.95 43.08 -61.26
CA SER A 133 57.23 41.83 -61.04
C SER A 133 58.24 40.75 -60.73
N ALA A 134 58.20 40.23 -59.51
CA ALA A 134 59.02 39.10 -59.07
C ALA A 134 58.31 37.78 -59.42
N VAL A 135 59.03 36.83 -60.00
CA VAL A 135 58.54 35.46 -60.19
C VAL A 135 59.59 34.48 -59.66
N VAL A 136 59.19 33.68 -58.67
CA VAL A 136 60.00 32.59 -58.10
C VAL A 136 59.75 31.32 -58.92
N ILE A 137 60.81 30.59 -59.28
CA ILE A 137 60.72 29.38 -60.11
C ILE A 137 61.54 28.24 -59.49
N ASP A 138 60.84 27.21 -59.00
CA ASP A 138 61.30 25.83 -58.73
C ASP A 138 62.53 25.67 -57.80
N ASP A 139 62.33 24.97 -56.67
CA ASP A 139 63.35 24.47 -55.72
C ASP A 139 64.57 23.80 -56.41
N ALA A 140 64.41 23.31 -57.65
CA ALA A 140 65.47 22.72 -58.44
C ALA A 140 66.37 23.73 -59.21
N SER A 141 66.11 25.05 -59.15
CA SER A 141 66.76 26.02 -60.06
C SER A 141 67.21 27.38 -59.50
N ASN A 142 66.88 27.75 -58.24
CA ASN A 142 67.40 28.93 -57.52
C ASN A 142 67.57 30.21 -58.36
N SER A 143 66.50 30.62 -59.07
CA SER A 143 66.53 31.76 -60.00
C SER A 143 65.41 32.76 -59.70
N ILE A 144 65.71 34.06 -59.75
CA ILE A 144 64.77 35.17 -59.48
C ILE A 144 64.82 36.17 -60.65
N ILE A 145 63.67 36.55 -61.20
CA ILE A 145 63.57 37.42 -62.38
C ILE A 145 62.71 38.67 -62.07
N PHE A 146 63.13 39.83 -62.58
CA PHE A 146 62.47 41.14 -62.43
C PHE A 146 62.39 41.87 -63.80
N SER A 147 61.24 42.47 -64.17
CA SER A 147 61.04 43.11 -65.50
C SER A 147 60.41 44.51 -65.47
N GLY A 148 60.79 45.39 -66.41
CA GLY A 148 60.36 46.81 -66.52
C GLY A 148 60.29 47.36 -67.97
N VAL A 149 59.67 48.53 -68.20
CA VAL A 149 59.10 48.95 -69.52
C VAL A 149 59.16 50.47 -69.83
N LEU A 150 59.39 50.85 -71.10
CA LEU A 150 59.45 52.21 -71.73
C LEU A 150 59.11 52.09 -73.25
N GLN A 151 58.68 53.06 -74.08
CA GLN A 151 58.02 54.40 -73.96
C GLN A 151 57.19 54.69 -75.28
N SER A 152 56.90 55.95 -75.70
CA SER A 152 55.98 56.27 -76.83
C SER A 152 56.15 57.68 -77.50
N GLY A 153 55.58 57.93 -78.70
CA GLY A 153 55.25 59.30 -79.21
C GLY A 153 55.01 59.54 -80.73
N ILE A 154 53.83 60.11 -81.11
CA ILE A 154 53.53 61.13 -82.17
C ILE A 154 51.98 61.27 -82.36
N VAL A 155 51.47 62.47 -82.73
CA VAL A 155 50.04 62.87 -82.63
C VAL A 155 49.33 63.12 -83.99
N ARG A 156 48.03 62.78 -84.05
CA ARG A 156 46.97 63.36 -84.90
C ARG A 156 45.72 63.57 -84.01
N THR A 157 44.59 64.03 -84.57
CA THR A 157 43.27 63.97 -83.92
C THR A 157 42.26 63.23 -84.79
N VAL A 158 41.29 62.57 -84.15
CA VAL A 158 40.30 61.62 -84.67
C VAL A 158 39.03 61.75 -83.84
N SER A 159 37.84 61.66 -84.44
CA SER A 159 36.57 61.78 -83.69
C SER A 159 36.37 60.63 -82.67
N PRO A 160 35.65 60.86 -81.55
CA PRO A 160 35.60 59.92 -80.43
C PRO A 160 34.72 58.71 -80.75
N VAL A 161 34.99 57.58 -80.09
CA VAL A 161 34.29 56.31 -80.32
C VAL A 161 33.19 56.11 -79.28
N ALA A 162 31.93 56.30 -79.67
CA ALA A 162 30.77 55.96 -78.84
C ALA A 162 30.64 54.43 -78.68
N ARG A 163 30.56 53.93 -77.45
CA ARG A 163 30.27 52.52 -77.13
C ARG A 163 29.48 52.39 -75.83
N PHE A 164 28.54 51.44 -75.79
CA PHE A 164 27.78 51.16 -74.57
C PHE A 164 27.40 49.69 -74.41
N THR A 165 27.00 49.34 -73.19
CA THR A 165 26.23 48.14 -72.85
C THR A 165 24.92 48.54 -72.18
N TYR A 166 23.99 47.58 -72.05
CA TYR A 166 22.77 47.71 -71.26
C TYR A 166 22.50 46.44 -70.44
N ASN A 167 21.76 46.57 -69.35
CA ASN A 167 21.33 45.47 -68.48
C ASN A 167 19.93 45.76 -67.90
N PRO A 168 19.02 44.77 -67.76
CA PRO A 168 19.13 43.37 -68.20
C PRO A 168 19.21 43.22 -69.72
N TRP A 169 19.44 41.99 -70.20
CA TRP A 169 19.57 41.71 -71.64
C TRP A 169 18.24 41.34 -72.32
N ASP A 170 17.26 40.82 -71.56
CA ASP A 170 15.87 40.55 -71.96
C ASP A 170 14.89 41.26 -70.98
N PRO A 171 14.69 42.58 -71.12
CA PRO A 171 13.90 43.38 -70.19
C PRO A 171 12.39 43.13 -70.27
N LYS A 172 11.71 43.11 -69.12
CA LYS A 172 10.24 43.13 -69.06
C LYS A 172 9.69 44.57 -69.15
N THR A 173 8.40 44.73 -69.44
CA THR A 173 7.71 46.03 -69.36
C THR A 173 7.82 46.67 -67.96
N GLN A 174 8.06 47.99 -67.90
CA GLN A 174 8.28 48.79 -66.67
C GLN A 174 9.58 48.49 -65.89
N GLU A 175 10.39 47.51 -66.31
CA GLU A 175 11.64 47.16 -65.64
C GLU A 175 12.71 48.25 -65.77
N ILE A 176 13.60 48.35 -64.77
CA ILE A 176 14.68 49.35 -64.75
C ILE A 176 15.86 48.87 -65.59
N MET A 177 16.01 49.43 -66.78
CA MET A 177 17.21 49.23 -67.59
C MET A 177 18.30 50.22 -67.21
N VAL A 178 19.53 49.72 -67.06
CA VAL A 178 20.75 50.52 -66.88
C VAL A 178 21.54 50.53 -68.18
N PHE A 179 21.82 51.71 -68.72
CA PHE A 179 22.65 51.92 -69.91
C PHE A 179 23.98 52.54 -69.50
N ASN A 180 25.10 51.98 -69.95
CA ASN A 180 26.43 52.38 -69.55
C ASN A 180 27.35 52.64 -70.76
N ALA A 181 27.76 53.89 -70.94
CA ALA A 181 28.66 54.35 -72.00
C ALA A 181 30.14 54.42 -71.59
N SER A 182 30.55 53.89 -70.43
CA SER A 182 31.95 53.96 -69.94
C SER A 182 32.98 53.17 -70.76
N GLN A 183 32.57 52.57 -71.88
CA GLN A 183 33.48 52.00 -72.90
C GLN A 183 33.70 52.95 -74.10
N SER A 184 33.09 54.14 -74.07
CA SER A 184 33.37 55.20 -75.03
C SER A 184 34.72 55.86 -74.69
N TYR A 185 35.50 56.20 -75.71
CA TYR A 185 36.81 56.82 -75.55
C TYR A 185 37.15 57.71 -76.75
N ASP A 186 37.96 58.74 -76.54
CA ASP A 186 38.65 59.41 -77.63
C ASP A 186 39.93 58.63 -78.01
N PRO A 187 40.17 58.31 -79.30
CA PRO A 187 41.38 57.60 -79.74
C PRO A 187 42.73 58.30 -79.49
N ASP A 188 42.78 59.64 -79.39
CA ASP A 188 44.04 60.39 -79.29
C ASP A 188 44.37 60.87 -77.86
N GLY A 189 43.42 60.74 -76.92
CA GLY A 189 43.62 60.93 -75.49
C GLY A 189 42.87 62.12 -74.87
N GLY A 190 41.97 62.76 -75.61
CA GLY A 190 41.01 63.74 -75.10
C GLY A 190 40.00 63.15 -74.12
N GLN A 191 39.20 64.01 -73.52
CA GLN A 191 38.13 63.67 -72.58
C GLN A 191 36.76 63.83 -73.22
N ILE A 192 35.94 62.77 -73.19
CA ILE A 192 34.53 62.87 -73.59
C ILE A 192 33.78 63.77 -72.61
N ILE A 193 33.43 64.98 -73.05
CA ILE A 193 32.76 66.03 -72.26
C ILE A 193 31.26 65.81 -72.13
N THR A 194 30.62 65.15 -73.10
CA THR A 194 29.16 64.92 -73.09
C THR A 194 28.77 63.55 -73.63
N TYR A 195 27.71 63.00 -73.04
CA TYR A 195 27.05 61.76 -73.43
C TYR A 195 25.55 62.05 -73.54
N GLN A 196 24.95 61.80 -74.70
CA GLN A 196 23.51 62.00 -74.97
C GLN A 196 22.90 60.70 -75.50
N TRP A 197 21.73 60.33 -74.99
CA TRP A 197 21.02 59.09 -75.29
C TRP A 197 19.64 59.37 -75.88
N ASP A 198 19.28 58.62 -76.92
CA ASP A 198 17.91 58.44 -77.42
C ASP A 198 17.53 56.97 -77.25
N PHE A 199 16.43 56.67 -76.57
CA PHE A 199 15.97 55.29 -76.34
C PHE A 199 15.07 54.76 -77.46
N GLY A 200 14.71 55.57 -78.46
CA GLY A 200 13.92 55.14 -79.61
C GLY A 200 12.42 54.90 -79.34
N ASP A 201 11.95 55.15 -78.12
CA ASP A 201 10.54 55.05 -77.70
C ASP A 201 9.77 56.39 -77.77
N GLY A 202 10.49 57.49 -78.01
CA GLY A 202 9.92 58.83 -78.11
C GLY A 202 9.81 59.62 -76.79
N THR A 203 10.35 59.13 -75.67
CA THR A 203 10.33 59.85 -74.38
C THR A 203 11.25 61.07 -74.33
N GLY A 204 12.21 61.19 -75.25
CA GLY A 204 13.17 62.30 -75.35
C GLY A 204 14.62 61.88 -75.05
N TYR A 205 15.49 62.86 -74.86
CA TYR A 205 16.92 62.60 -74.62
C TYR A 205 17.29 62.54 -73.14
N ALA A 206 18.13 61.58 -72.78
CA ALA A 206 18.83 61.53 -71.48
C ALA A 206 20.31 61.91 -71.64
N TYR A 207 20.96 62.33 -70.53
CA TYR A 207 22.35 62.80 -70.53
C TYR A 207 23.15 62.19 -69.38
N GLY A 208 24.41 61.83 -69.64
CA GLY A 208 25.35 61.27 -68.67
C GLY A 208 25.96 59.93 -69.11
N MET A 209 27.13 59.58 -68.56
CA MET A 209 27.86 58.36 -68.94
C MET A 209 27.12 57.07 -68.55
N ILE A 210 26.35 57.10 -67.45
CA ILE A 210 25.45 56.02 -67.03
C ILE A 210 24.07 56.65 -66.83
N VAL A 211 23.05 56.04 -67.43
CA VAL A 211 21.65 56.49 -67.34
C VAL A 211 20.74 55.28 -67.09
N ILE A 212 19.53 55.54 -66.58
CA ILE A 212 18.49 54.52 -66.41
C ILE A 212 17.25 54.87 -67.21
N HIS A 213 16.55 53.85 -67.71
CA HIS A 213 15.30 54.00 -68.46
C HIS A 213 14.28 52.92 -68.10
N ARG A 214 13.02 53.10 -68.53
CA ARG A 214 11.95 52.11 -68.46
C ARG A 214 11.10 52.17 -69.73
N TYR A 215 10.93 51.04 -70.40
CA TYR A 215 9.99 50.94 -71.51
C TYR A 215 8.59 50.61 -70.98
N THR A 216 7.60 51.40 -71.40
CA THR A 216 6.22 51.31 -70.86
C THR A 216 5.34 50.29 -71.59
N ASN A 217 5.78 49.79 -72.74
CA ASN A 217 5.10 48.81 -73.58
C ASN A 217 6.15 47.83 -74.14
N SER A 218 5.75 46.59 -74.41
CA SER A 218 6.57 45.61 -75.13
C SER A 218 6.82 46.04 -76.58
N GLY A 219 7.95 45.59 -77.15
CA GLY A 219 8.41 45.98 -78.48
C GLY A 219 9.94 46.03 -78.60
N THR A 220 10.43 46.23 -79.82
CA THR A 220 11.87 46.31 -80.11
C THR A 220 12.31 47.75 -80.37
N TYR A 221 13.22 48.26 -79.54
CA TYR A 221 13.65 49.66 -79.50
C TYR A 221 15.12 49.83 -79.94
N ASN A 222 15.39 50.88 -80.72
CA ASN A 222 16.73 51.20 -81.18
C ASN A 222 17.35 52.33 -80.35
N VAL A 223 18.31 52.00 -79.49
CA VAL A 223 18.97 52.97 -78.61
C VAL A 223 20.18 53.59 -79.32
N THR A 224 20.29 54.90 -79.28
CA THR A 224 21.39 55.67 -79.87
C THR A 224 22.13 56.48 -78.81
N LEU A 225 23.44 56.27 -78.72
CA LEU A 225 24.37 57.09 -77.95
C LEU A 225 25.09 58.06 -78.89
N THR A 226 25.20 59.32 -78.48
CA THR A 226 26.08 60.34 -79.06
C THR A 226 27.07 60.80 -77.98
N VAL A 227 28.36 60.90 -78.32
CA VAL A 227 29.43 61.42 -77.45
C VAL A 227 30.19 62.55 -78.13
N THR A 228 30.78 63.45 -77.35
CA THR A 228 31.58 64.60 -77.81
C THR A 228 32.84 64.73 -76.96
N ASP A 229 33.99 65.03 -77.56
CA ASP A 229 35.28 65.29 -76.89
C ASP A 229 35.52 66.79 -76.56
N ASP A 230 36.64 67.12 -75.89
CA ASP A 230 37.01 68.50 -75.55
C ASP A 230 37.53 69.34 -76.72
N GLU A 231 37.91 68.74 -77.84
CA GLU A 231 38.10 69.39 -79.14
C GLU A 231 36.77 69.81 -79.82
N GLY A 232 35.67 69.11 -79.52
CA GLY A 232 34.31 69.35 -80.03
C GLY A 232 33.87 68.44 -81.18
N GLU A 233 34.61 67.38 -81.49
CA GLU A 233 34.23 66.36 -82.47
C GLU A 233 33.25 65.34 -81.85
N THR A 234 32.43 64.68 -82.68
CA THR A 234 31.32 63.83 -82.20
C THR A 234 31.35 62.42 -82.75
N GLY A 235 31.07 61.44 -81.88
CA GLY A 235 30.89 60.03 -82.22
C GLY A 235 29.47 59.54 -81.93
N THR A 236 28.95 58.62 -82.75
CA THR A 236 27.61 58.04 -82.57
C THR A 236 27.61 56.53 -82.68
N ALA A 237 26.82 55.85 -81.85
CA ALA A 237 26.56 54.42 -81.94
C ALA A 237 25.07 54.13 -81.73
N THR A 238 24.49 53.30 -82.59
CA THR A 238 23.09 52.85 -82.48
C THR A 238 23.06 51.32 -82.41
N THR A 239 22.19 50.78 -81.56
CA THR A 239 21.99 49.32 -81.45
C THR A 239 21.78 48.66 -82.81
N GLY A 240 22.46 47.52 -83.04
CA GLY A 240 22.44 46.81 -84.31
C GLY A 240 23.35 47.37 -85.41
N SER A 241 24.11 48.45 -85.15
CA SER A 241 25.02 49.05 -86.13
C SER A 241 26.38 49.43 -85.52
N GLY A 242 27.37 48.54 -85.65
CA GLY A 242 28.76 48.77 -85.24
C GLY A 242 29.47 47.47 -84.84
N ILE A 243 30.79 47.53 -84.67
CA ILE A 243 31.56 46.40 -84.10
C ILE A 243 31.60 46.57 -82.58
N GLY A 244 31.09 45.57 -81.85
CA GLY A 244 31.05 45.62 -80.38
C GLY A 244 30.06 46.65 -79.82
N ILE A 245 28.93 46.83 -80.51
CA ILE A 245 27.73 47.57 -80.09
C ILE A 245 26.58 46.55 -79.89
N PRO A 246 25.68 46.71 -78.89
CA PRO A 246 24.60 45.75 -78.63
C PRO A 246 23.56 45.63 -79.76
N SER A 247 22.77 44.55 -79.73
CA SER A 247 21.53 44.40 -80.50
C SER A 247 20.46 45.43 -80.07
N PRO A 248 19.41 45.65 -80.89
CA PRO A 248 18.22 46.40 -80.45
C PRO A 248 17.62 45.81 -79.18
N VAL A 249 17.12 46.68 -78.30
CA VAL A 249 16.53 46.28 -77.01
C VAL A 249 15.15 45.69 -77.29
N ASN A 250 14.94 44.42 -76.92
CA ASN A 250 13.64 43.76 -77.07
C ASN A 250 12.95 43.66 -75.71
N VAL A 251 11.76 44.24 -75.59
CA VAL A 251 10.98 44.29 -74.35
C VAL A 251 9.77 43.38 -74.46
N THR A 252 9.54 42.54 -73.46
CA THR A 252 8.43 41.56 -73.41
C THR A 252 7.47 41.85 -72.24
N ASP A 253 6.25 41.30 -72.32
CA ASP A 253 5.30 41.28 -71.20
C ASP A 253 5.58 40.02 -70.35
N ASN A 254 5.59 40.13 -69.01
CA ASN A 254 5.78 38.98 -68.11
C ASN A 254 4.58 38.01 -68.14
N GLN A 255 4.78 36.69 -68.03
CA GLN A 255 3.72 35.69 -67.86
C GLN A 255 3.79 35.06 -66.45
N PRO A 256 2.65 34.98 -65.73
CA PRO A 256 2.64 34.45 -64.36
C PRO A 256 2.95 32.94 -64.34
N PRO A 257 3.49 32.41 -63.24
CA PRO A 257 3.98 31.03 -63.16
C PRO A 257 2.83 30.02 -63.21
N VAL A 258 3.12 28.81 -63.68
CA VAL A 258 2.19 27.67 -63.58
C VAL A 258 2.38 27.02 -62.22
N VAL A 259 1.32 26.97 -61.41
CA VAL A 259 1.33 26.50 -60.02
C VAL A 259 0.49 25.24 -59.86
N ASN A 260 1.01 24.27 -59.11
CA ASN A 260 0.33 23.05 -58.64
C ASN A 260 1.05 22.55 -57.37
N PHE A 261 0.52 21.55 -56.67
CA PHE A 261 1.24 20.87 -55.59
C PHE A 261 0.80 19.41 -55.38
N THR A 262 1.60 18.67 -54.62
CA THR A 262 1.26 17.34 -54.08
C THR A 262 1.62 17.27 -52.58
N TRP A 263 1.31 16.15 -51.92
CA TRP A 263 1.70 15.89 -50.52
C TRP A 263 2.18 14.44 -50.32
N SER A 264 2.79 14.16 -49.17
CA SER A 264 3.63 12.96 -48.97
C SER A 264 2.92 11.62 -48.74
N VAL A 265 1.76 11.60 -48.08
CA VAL A 265 1.03 10.40 -47.61
C VAL A 265 -0.48 10.67 -47.61
N ASP A 266 -1.32 9.65 -47.46
CA ASP A 266 -2.76 9.86 -47.27
C ASP A 266 -3.02 10.65 -45.96
N PRO A 267 -4.01 11.57 -45.90
CA PRO A 267 -4.29 12.37 -44.71
C PRO A 267 -4.88 11.55 -43.55
N ASP A 268 -4.49 11.91 -42.32
CA ASP A 268 -4.93 11.30 -41.07
C ASP A 268 -4.86 12.35 -39.93
N VAL A 269 -5.60 12.17 -38.85
CA VAL A 269 -5.67 13.12 -37.72
C VAL A 269 -4.39 13.05 -36.88
N ASP A 270 -3.79 14.21 -36.62
CA ASP A 270 -2.40 14.40 -36.15
C ASP A 270 -1.32 13.93 -37.15
N GLY A 271 -1.72 13.54 -38.37
CA GLY A 271 -0.81 13.16 -39.44
C GLY A 271 -0.13 14.37 -40.08
N THR A 272 1.20 14.46 -39.96
CA THR A 272 1.97 15.51 -40.65
C THR A 272 2.10 15.24 -42.14
N LEU A 273 1.41 16.03 -42.96
CA LEU A 273 1.58 16.07 -44.40
C LEU A 273 2.72 17.00 -44.79
N ASN A 274 3.65 16.50 -45.60
CA ASN A 274 4.67 17.34 -46.23
C ASN A 274 4.17 17.71 -47.62
N PHE A 275 3.98 19.00 -47.87
CA PHE A 275 3.52 19.54 -49.14
C PHE A 275 4.71 19.88 -50.05
N PHE A 276 4.54 19.62 -51.35
CA PHE A 276 5.56 19.85 -52.38
C PHE A 276 5.02 20.77 -53.47
N ALA A 277 5.56 21.97 -53.57
CA ALA A 277 5.18 22.91 -54.62
C ALA A 277 5.74 22.46 -55.98
N VAL A 278 4.85 22.29 -56.96
CA VAL A 278 5.17 21.93 -58.34
C VAL A 278 4.92 23.16 -59.21
N VAL A 279 5.97 23.97 -59.38
CA VAL A 279 5.88 25.28 -60.05
C VAL A 279 6.83 25.32 -61.25
N SER A 280 6.40 25.95 -62.34
CA SER A 280 7.26 26.26 -63.49
C SER A 280 6.89 27.62 -64.09
N ASP A 281 7.92 28.42 -64.35
CA ASP A 281 7.80 29.73 -64.99
C ASP A 281 7.97 29.59 -66.53
N PRO A 282 7.09 30.18 -67.37
CA PRO A 282 7.24 30.18 -68.83
C PRO A 282 8.34 31.08 -69.41
N ASP A 283 8.70 32.20 -68.77
CA ASP A 283 9.67 33.18 -69.30
C ASP A 283 10.58 33.90 -68.27
N GLY A 284 10.55 33.46 -67.01
CA GLY A 284 11.47 33.79 -65.91
C GLY A 284 12.08 32.54 -65.24
N SER A 285 12.34 32.60 -63.93
CA SER A 285 13.05 31.57 -63.16
C SER A 285 12.77 31.64 -61.65
N ILE A 286 11.83 30.80 -61.18
CA ILE A 286 11.31 30.62 -59.79
C ILE A 286 12.31 30.60 -58.59
N ALA A 287 13.61 30.70 -58.82
CA ALA A 287 14.67 30.73 -57.81
C ALA A 287 14.54 31.87 -56.77
N ASN A 288 13.84 32.96 -57.09
CA ASN A 288 13.53 34.04 -56.14
C ASN A 288 12.02 34.22 -55.89
N ALA A 289 11.18 33.28 -56.34
CA ALA A 289 9.74 33.36 -56.18
C ALA A 289 9.31 33.31 -54.71
N SER A 290 8.26 34.04 -54.35
CA SER A 290 7.66 33.98 -53.01
C SER A 290 6.44 33.04 -53.00
N PHE A 291 6.35 32.20 -51.98
CA PHE A 291 5.28 31.23 -51.77
C PHE A 291 4.40 31.68 -50.59
N GLU A 292 3.08 31.52 -50.72
CA GLU A 292 2.11 31.72 -49.64
C GLU A 292 1.11 30.56 -49.64
N TRP A 293 1.14 29.75 -48.59
CA TRP A 293 0.23 28.64 -48.34
C TRP A 293 -0.84 29.03 -47.34
N ASN A 294 -2.07 28.58 -47.56
CA ASN A 294 -3.15 28.54 -46.59
C ASN A 294 -3.67 27.11 -46.53
N PHE A 295 -3.71 26.50 -45.35
CA PHE A 295 -4.11 25.10 -45.19
C PHE A 295 -5.62 24.91 -44.96
N GLY A 296 -6.42 25.98 -44.99
CA GLY A 296 -7.88 25.92 -44.89
C GLY A 296 -8.42 25.79 -43.46
N ASP A 297 -7.57 25.45 -42.49
CA ASP A 297 -7.85 25.42 -41.05
C ASP A 297 -7.61 26.78 -40.35
N GLY A 298 -6.99 27.74 -41.06
CA GLY A 298 -6.55 29.04 -40.55
C GLY A 298 -5.04 29.18 -40.39
N ASN A 299 -4.26 28.11 -40.56
CA ASN A 299 -2.81 28.14 -40.58
C ASN A 299 -2.25 28.45 -41.97
N SER A 300 -1.04 29.01 -42.01
CA SER A 300 -0.37 29.43 -43.24
C SER A 300 1.15 29.24 -43.18
N SER A 301 1.81 29.26 -44.34
CA SER A 301 3.27 29.15 -44.43
C SER A 301 3.83 29.88 -45.64
N SER A 302 5.05 30.41 -45.53
CA SER A 302 5.80 31.01 -46.65
C SER A 302 6.97 30.16 -47.13
N SER A 303 7.10 28.93 -46.64
CA SER A 303 8.10 27.96 -47.12
C SER A 303 7.64 27.33 -48.43
N GLN A 304 8.57 27.10 -49.37
CA GLN A 304 8.26 26.45 -50.65
C GLN A 304 7.62 25.06 -50.48
N ASN A 305 8.17 24.25 -49.57
CA ASN A 305 7.69 22.88 -49.29
C ASN A 305 7.46 22.75 -47.76
N PRO A 306 6.28 23.16 -47.25
CA PRO A 306 5.99 23.15 -45.83
C PRO A 306 5.49 21.78 -45.34
N SER A 307 5.64 21.54 -44.05
CA SER A 307 4.93 20.48 -43.33
C SER A 307 3.74 21.07 -42.56
N HIS A 308 2.57 20.46 -42.62
CA HIS A 308 1.40 20.83 -41.83
C HIS A 308 0.72 19.60 -41.22
N THR A 309 0.01 19.78 -40.11
CA THR A 309 -0.70 18.72 -39.38
C THR A 309 -2.13 19.18 -39.11
N TYR A 310 -3.12 18.33 -39.41
CA TYR A 310 -4.52 18.60 -39.07
C TYR A 310 -4.88 17.90 -37.76
N GLU A 311 -5.28 18.69 -36.75
CA GLU A 311 -5.67 18.20 -35.42
C GLU A 311 -7.09 17.59 -35.39
N ARG A 312 -7.83 17.61 -36.52
CA ARG A 312 -9.21 17.11 -36.64
C ARG A 312 -9.51 16.53 -38.04
N SER A 313 -10.61 15.79 -38.11
CA SER A 313 -11.30 15.41 -39.35
C SER A 313 -11.80 16.62 -40.15
N GLY A 314 -12.12 16.40 -41.43
CA GLY A 314 -12.84 17.34 -42.27
C GLY A 314 -12.23 17.59 -43.66
N ASP A 315 -12.94 18.39 -44.45
CA ASP A 315 -12.52 18.82 -45.79
C ASP A 315 -11.82 20.18 -45.75
N TYR A 316 -10.49 20.17 -45.84
CA TYR A 316 -9.65 21.36 -45.79
C TYR A 316 -9.28 21.87 -47.19
N THR A 317 -9.73 23.07 -47.57
CA THR A 317 -9.33 23.69 -48.85
C THR A 317 -7.94 24.29 -48.72
N VAL A 318 -6.93 23.60 -49.25
CA VAL A 318 -5.55 24.07 -49.27
C VAL A 318 -5.31 24.92 -50.50
N THR A 319 -4.78 26.13 -50.31
CA THR A 319 -4.42 27.07 -51.38
C THR A 319 -2.92 27.35 -51.34
N LEU A 320 -2.28 27.31 -52.51
CA LEU A 320 -0.93 27.82 -52.75
C LEU A 320 -1.00 29.01 -53.70
N ILE A 321 -0.46 30.15 -53.28
CA ILE A 321 -0.21 31.33 -54.11
C ILE A 321 1.31 31.45 -54.34
N VAL A 322 1.73 31.77 -55.56
CA VAL A 322 3.13 32.01 -55.91
C VAL A 322 3.25 33.31 -56.69
N THR A 323 4.25 34.11 -56.35
CA THR A 323 4.68 35.30 -57.11
C THR A 323 6.08 35.07 -57.66
N ASP A 324 6.29 35.27 -58.96
CA ASP A 324 7.61 35.20 -59.61
C ASP A 324 8.48 36.44 -59.31
N GLU A 325 9.75 36.42 -59.71
CA GLU A 325 10.68 37.55 -59.48
C GLU A 325 10.33 38.83 -60.24
N ASP A 326 9.59 38.73 -61.34
CA ASP A 326 9.12 39.84 -62.18
C ASP A 326 7.69 40.30 -61.79
N GLY A 327 7.16 39.78 -60.67
CA GLY A 327 5.92 40.20 -60.03
C GLY A 327 4.62 39.61 -60.59
N GLY A 328 4.68 38.59 -61.45
CA GLY A 328 3.50 37.84 -61.89
C GLY A 328 3.00 36.89 -60.80
N VAL A 329 1.68 36.72 -60.71
CA VAL A 329 1.02 35.99 -59.59
C VAL A 329 0.08 34.91 -60.13
N SER A 330 0.18 33.71 -59.57
CA SER A 330 -0.74 32.59 -59.82
C SER A 330 -1.11 31.88 -58.51
N SER A 331 -2.23 31.16 -58.53
CA SER A 331 -2.69 30.35 -57.40
C SER A 331 -3.26 29.00 -57.84
N TYR A 332 -3.16 28.01 -56.97
CA TYR A 332 -3.78 26.68 -57.11
C TYR A 332 -4.46 26.27 -55.80
N GLU A 333 -5.63 25.64 -55.89
CA GLU A 333 -6.41 25.20 -54.73
C GLU A 333 -6.93 23.76 -54.92
N THR A 334 -6.95 22.98 -53.84
CA THR A 334 -7.59 21.65 -53.81
C THR A 334 -7.98 21.27 -52.38
N THR A 335 -9.02 20.47 -52.23
CA THR A 335 -9.43 19.91 -50.93
C THR A 335 -8.51 18.77 -50.50
N VAL A 336 -8.20 18.73 -49.21
CA VAL A 336 -7.57 17.62 -48.49
C VAL A 336 -8.60 17.11 -47.47
N THR A 337 -9.10 15.90 -47.67
CA THR A 337 -10.06 15.25 -46.77
C THR A 337 -9.31 14.46 -45.70
N VAL A 338 -9.50 14.81 -44.43
CA VAL A 338 -9.04 14.05 -43.26
C VAL A 338 -10.21 13.22 -42.73
N PRO A 339 -10.08 11.89 -42.58
CA PRO A 339 -11.17 11.03 -42.12
C PRO A 339 -11.46 11.20 -40.62
N ASN A 340 -12.72 10.99 -40.22
CA ASN A 340 -13.15 10.89 -38.82
C ASN A 340 -12.55 9.65 -38.13
N ILE A 341 -12.00 9.80 -36.92
CA ILE A 341 -11.62 8.69 -36.05
C ILE A 341 -12.83 8.29 -35.19
N LEU A 342 -13.27 7.04 -35.32
CA LEU A 342 -14.39 6.52 -34.53
C LEU A 342 -14.15 6.69 -33.01
N PRO A 343 -15.17 7.11 -32.24
CA PRO A 343 -15.03 7.42 -30.83
C PRO A 343 -14.67 6.15 -30.04
N ILE A 344 -14.04 6.32 -28.89
CA ILE A 344 -13.74 5.22 -27.97
C ILE A 344 -14.86 5.12 -26.95
N ALA A 345 -15.61 4.01 -27.00
CA ALA A 345 -16.61 3.66 -26.00
C ALA A 345 -15.97 3.02 -24.76
N GLY A 346 -16.51 3.34 -23.59
CA GLY A 346 -16.13 2.77 -22.30
C GLY A 346 -16.98 3.34 -21.18
N PHE A 347 -17.16 2.57 -20.09
CA PHE A 347 -17.85 3.04 -18.90
C PHE A 347 -17.23 2.56 -17.60
N SER A 348 -17.41 3.37 -16.55
CA SER A 348 -17.29 2.93 -15.18
C SER A 348 -18.64 2.50 -14.61
N VAL A 349 -18.57 1.80 -13.49
CA VAL A 349 -19.70 1.49 -12.63
C VAL A 349 -19.31 1.98 -11.25
N ASP A 350 -20.23 2.59 -10.51
CA ASP A 350 -19.98 3.21 -9.20
C ASP A 350 -19.48 2.19 -8.14
N ARG A 351 -19.83 0.92 -8.29
CA ARG A 351 -19.44 -0.19 -7.40
C ARG A 351 -19.11 -1.48 -8.14
N ALA A 352 -18.48 -2.41 -7.41
CA ALA A 352 -18.06 -3.72 -7.91
C ALA A 352 -19.02 -4.85 -7.49
N ASN A 353 -19.46 -4.84 -6.23
CA ASN A 353 -20.59 -5.65 -5.76
C ASN A 353 -21.88 -4.94 -6.15
N ILE A 354 -22.79 -5.65 -6.81
CA ILE A 354 -24.10 -5.14 -7.22
C ILE A 354 -25.12 -6.18 -6.79
N THR A 355 -26.20 -5.72 -6.17
CA THR A 355 -27.22 -6.56 -5.52
C THR A 355 -28.60 -6.25 -6.11
N THR A 356 -29.54 -7.19 -5.99
CA THR A 356 -30.94 -6.97 -6.46
C THR A 356 -31.73 -5.98 -5.59
N ALA A 357 -31.14 -5.40 -4.55
CA ALA A 357 -31.80 -4.48 -3.61
C ALA A 357 -31.67 -2.99 -3.97
N SER A 358 -30.73 -2.59 -4.85
CA SER A 358 -30.40 -1.16 -5.02
C SER A 358 -29.94 -0.79 -6.44
N SER A 359 -30.22 0.46 -6.85
CA SER A 359 -29.86 0.98 -8.16
C SER A 359 -28.36 1.24 -8.31
N VAL A 360 -27.76 0.68 -9.36
CA VAL A 360 -26.34 0.83 -9.70
C VAL A 360 -26.18 1.93 -10.76
N THR A 361 -25.17 2.80 -10.59
CA THR A 361 -24.87 3.90 -11.53
C THR A 361 -23.81 3.48 -12.53
N PHE A 362 -24.12 3.67 -13.81
CA PHE A 362 -23.18 3.49 -14.92
C PHE A 362 -22.81 4.87 -15.49
N ASP A 363 -21.51 5.16 -15.59
CA ASP A 363 -21.00 6.38 -16.20
C ASP A 363 -20.13 6.08 -17.42
N GLY A 364 -20.70 6.33 -18.60
CA GLY A 364 -20.04 6.36 -19.90
C GLY A 364 -19.61 7.77 -20.31
N GLY A 365 -19.60 8.75 -19.40
CA GLY A 365 -19.04 10.07 -19.62
C GLY A 365 -17.52 10.08 -19.83
N SER A 366 -16.96 11.27 -20.00
CA SER A 366 -15.49 11.45 -20.02
C SER A 366 -14.94 11.25 -18.60
N PRO A 367 -13.87 10.46 -18.39
CA PRO A 367 -12.89 10.01 -19.38
C PRO A 367 -13.15 8.63 -20.00
N TYR A 368 -14.22 7.94 -19.64
CA TYR A 368 -14.45 6.53 -19.99
C TYR A 368 -14.85 6.34 -21.46
N SER A 369 -15.76 7.18 -21.97
CA SER A 369 -15.91 7.37 -23.41
C SER A 369 -15.39 8.74 -23.82
N TYR A 370 -14.67 8.80 -24.94
CA TYR A 370 -14.19 10.04 -25.52
C TYR A 370 -14.03 9.92 -27.04
N ASP A 371 -13.97 11.08 -27.67
CA ASP A 371 -13.71 11.28 -29.09
C ASP A 371 -12.37 12.05 -29.22
N LYS A 372 -11.60 11.83 -30.28
CA LYS A 372 -10.24 12.36 -30.43
C LYS A 372 -10.21 13.67 -31.21
N ASP A 373 -10.95 13.73 -32.30
CA ASP A 373 -11.10 14.85 -33.23
C ASP A 373 -12.43 15.60 -33.01
N GLY A 374 -13.47 14.89 -32.55
CA GLY A 374 -14.81 15.43 -32.35
C GLY A 374 -15.30 15.49 -30.89
N THR A 375 -16.58 15.16 -30.72
CA THR A 375 -17.33 15.11 -29.47
C THR A 375 -18.43 14.05 -29.55
N ILE A 376 -18.63 13.28 -28.46
CA ILE A 376 -19.75 12.34 -28.35
C ILE A 376 -21.07 13.10 -28.15
N VAL A 377 -22.09 12.75 -28.93
CA VAL A 377 -23.42 13.39 -28.93
C VAL A 377 -24.55 12.47 -28.47
N ASN A 378 -24.31 11.17 -28.37
CA ASN A 378 -25.32 10.18 -28.00
C ASN A 378 -24.69 8.99 -27.26
N TRP A 379 -25.43 8.46 -26.29
CA TRP A 379 -25.13 7.28 -25.48
C TRP A 379 -26.41 6.45 -25.32
N THR A 380 -26.35 5.17 -25.62
CA THR A 380 -27.49 4.23 -25.47
C THR A 380 -27.04 2.95 -24.77
N TRP A 381 -27.82 2.50 -23.81
CA TRP A 381 -27.51 1.36 -22.94
C TRP A 381 -28.49 0.20 -23.14
N ASP A 382 -27.97 -1.02 -23.13
CA ASP A 382 -28.69 -2.30 -23.11
C ASP A 382 -28.05 -3.11 -21.95
N PHE A 383 -28.80 -3.39 -20.88
CA PHE A 383 -28.24 -4.02 -19.67
C PHE A 383 -28.29 -5.56 -19.72
N GLU A 384 -29.17 -6.12 -20.54
CA GLU A 384 -29.44 -7.55 -20.68
C GLU A 384 -28.70 -8.18 -21.89
N ASN A 385 -28.23 -7.35 -22.83
CA ASN A 385 -27.76 -7.71 -24.17
C ASN A 385 -28.84 -8.43 -25.00
N ASP A 386 -30.10 -8.02 -24.85
CA ASP A 386 -31.24 -8.57 -25.59
C ASP A 386 -31.55 -7.81 -26.90
N SER A 387 -30.79 -6.74 -27.18
CA SER A 387 -30.94 -5.79 -28.29
C SER A 387 -32.09 -4.77 -28.15
N VAL A 388 -32.64 -4.58 -26.95
CA VAL A 388 -33.49 -3.44 -26.58
C VAL A 388 -32.63 -2.36 -25.92
N ILE A 389 -32.92 -1.09 -26.19
CA ILE A 389 -32.27 0.03 -25.50
C ILE A 389 -33.11 0.41 -24.28
N ASP A 390 -32.53 0.21 -23.10
CA ASP A 390 -33.14 0.50 -21.79
C ASP A 390 -33.02 1.98 -21.41
N ALA A 391 -31.86 2.59 -21.67
CA ALA A 391 -31.55 3.93 -21.19
C ALA A 391 -30.73 4.79 -22.17
N TYR A 392 -30.78 6.10 -21.97
CA TYR A 392 -30.14 7.12 -22.81
C TYR A 392 -29.43 8.16 -21.93
N GLY A 393 -28.25 8.61 -22.37
CA GLY A 393 -27.45 9.63 -21.69
C GLY A 393 -26.11 9.11 -21.17
N SER A 394 -25.18 10.03 -20.88
CA SER A 394 -23.79 9.67 -20.48
C SER A 394 -23.72 8.91 -19.17
N THR A 395 -24.65 9.18 -18.26
CA THR A 395 -24.68 8.64 -16.89
C THR A 395 -26.10 8.24 -16.57
N VAL A 396 -26.31 6.99 -16.14
CA VAL A 396 -27.64 6.37 -15.95
C VAL A 396 -27.65 5.46 -14.73
N THR A 397 -28.82 5.22 -14.14
CA THR A 397 -29.01 4.23 -13.07
C THR A 397 -29.91 3.08 -13.54
N HIS A 398 -29.66 1.88 -13.04
CA HIS A 398 -30.43 0.66 -13.35
C HIS A 398 -30.57 -0.23 -12.12
N LEU A 399 -31.66 -1.00 -12.01
CA LEU A 399 -31.91 -1.94 -10.93
C LEU A 399 -32.16 -3.34 -11.53
N PHE A 400 -31.22 -4.26 -11.30
CA PHE A 400 -31.35 -5.65 -11.76
C PHE A 400 -32.37 -6.41 -10.89
N SER A 401 -33.34 -7.04 -11.53
CA SER A 401 -34.47 -7.71 -10.85
C SER A 401 -34.22 -9.17 -10.45
N ALA A 402 -33.04 -9.72 -10.78
CA ALA A 402 -32.63 -11.08 -10.45
C ALA A 402 -31.10 -11.16 -10.31
N THR A 403 -30.62 -12.26 -9.73
CA THR A 403 -29.19 -12.55 -9.60
C THR A 403 -28.66 -13.24 -10.86
N GLY A 404 -27.40 -13.01 -11.22
CA GLY A 404 -26.83 -13.58 -12.43
C GLY A 404 -25.59 -12.86 -12.98
N ASN A 405 -25.21 -13.20 -14.21
CA ASN A 405 -24.14 -12.54 -14.95
C ASN A 405 -24.73 -11.83 -16.17
N TYR A 406 -24.78 -10.51 -16.11
CA TYR A 406 -25.33 -9.61 -17.12
C TYR A 406 -24.21 -9.10 -18.03
N THR A 407 -24.49 -8.87 -19.31
CA THR A 407 -23.52 -8.30 -20.26
C THR A 407 -23.98 -6.89 -20.60
N VAL A 408 -23.55 -5.90 -19.82
CA VAL A 408 -24.00 -4.52 -20.03
C VAL A 408 -23.26 -3.92 -21.24
N VAL A 409 -24.03 -3.39 -22.19
CA VAL A 409 -23.56 -2.86 -23.46
C VAL A 409 -23.83 -1.35 -23.52
N LEU A 410 -22.78 -0.58 -23.77
CA LEU A 410 -22.85 0.85 -24.10
C LEU A 410 -22.50 1.03 -25.58
N ASN A 411 -23.36 1.74 -26.31
CA ASN A 411 -23.08 2.26 -27.66
C ASN A 411 -22.99 3.79 -27.61
N VAL A 412 -21.94 4.37 -28.18
CA VAL A 412 -21.72 5.83 -28.26
C VAL A 412 -21.65 6.30 -29.70
N THR A 413 -22.05 7.54 -29.97
CA THR A 413 -22.01 8.14 -31.32
C THR A 413 -21.36 9.52 -31.27
N ASP A 414 -20.42 9.77 -32.19
CA ASP A 414 -19.76 11.06 -32.39
C ASP A 414 -20.64 12.09 -33.13
N ASN A 415 -20.17 13.34 -33.23
CA ASN A 415 -20.87 14.42 -33.91
C ASN A 415 -20.88 14.33 -35.46
N GLU A 416 -20.23 13.32 -36.04
CA GLU A 416 -20.10 13.05 -37.48
C GLU A 416 -20.85 11.77 -37.93
N GLY A 417 -21.41 11.01 -36.98
CA GLY A 417 -22.21 9.80 -37.19
C GLY A 417 -21.43 8.48 -37.11
N GLY A 418 -20.16 8.51 -36.73
CA GLY A 418 -19.42 7.31 -36.34
C GLY A 418 -19.84 6.83 -34.96
N TRP A 419 -19.71 5.53 -34.71
CA TRP A 419 -20.17 4.89 -33.48
C TRP A 419 -19.31 3.69 -33.11
N THR A 420 -19.22 3.40 -31.81
CA THR A 420 -18.56 2.21 -31.28
C THR A 420 -19.30 1.67 -30.05
N VAL A 421 -19.03 0.40 -29.75
CA VAL A 421 -19.68 -0.35 -28.68
C VAL A 421 -18.63 -0.88 -27.71
N TYR A 422 -18.93 -0.75 -26.42
CA TYR A 422 -18.19 -1.38 -25.33
C TYR A 422 -19.13 -2.25 -24.50
N ALA A 423 -18.72 -3.48 -24.20
CA ALA A 423 -19.50 -4.44 -23.43
C ALA A 423 -18.68 -4.93 -22.23
N LYS A 424 -19.31 -5.02 -21.06
CA LYS A 424 -18.68 -5.46 -19.81
C LYS A 424 -19.61 -6.43 -19.07
N ASN A 425 -19.06 -7.56 -18.64
CA ASN A 425 -19.79 -8.48 -17.78
C ASN A 425 -19.90 -7.91 -16.37
N ILE A 426 -21.10 -7.99 -15.80
CA ILE A 426 -21.48 -7.53 -14.47
C ILE A 426 -22.11 -8.71 -13.73
N THR A 427 -21.56 -9.07 -12.58
CA THR A 427 -22.17 -10.08 -11.70
C THR A 427 -23.09 -9.38 -10.72
N VAL A 428 -24.33 -9.84 -10.64
CA VAL A 428 -25.35 -9.37 -9.69
C VAL A 428 -25.60 -10.49 -8.71
N TYR A 429 -25.40 -10.20 -7.44
CA TYR A 429 -25.57 -11.12 -6.33
C TYR A 429 -26.95 -10.94 -5.71
N SER A 430 -27.33 -11.86 -4.82
CA SER A 430 -28.33 -11.54 -3.79
C SER A 430 -27.85 -10.33 -2.98
N PRO A 431 -28.72 -9.65 -2.21
CA PRO A 431 -28.27 -8.83 -1.09
C PRO A 431 -27.31 -9.66 -0.21
N ALA A 432 -26.34 -9.00 0.43
CA ALA A 432 -25.37 -9.67 1.29
C ALA A 432 -26.01 -10.01 2.65
N GLU A 433 -26.90 -11.00 2.65
CA GLU A 433 -27.34 -11.66 3.88
C GLU A 433 -26.14 -12.42 4.45
N ALA A 434 -25.48 -11.82 5.45
CA ALA A 434 -24.56 -12.56 6.29
C ALA A 434 -25.32 -13.71 6.96
N SER A 435 -24.87 -14.93 6.73
CA SER A 435 -25.36 -16.10 7.44
C SER A 435 -24.55 -16.30 8.73
N PRO A 436 -25.14 -16.85 9.80
CA PRO A 436 -24.37 -17.28 10.95
C PRO A 436 -23.51 -18.51 10.56
N PRO A 437 -22.36 -18.73 11.21
CA PRO A 437 -21.59 -19.96 11.03
C PRO A 437 -22.38 -21.16 11.54
N ARG A 438 -22.40 -22.26 10.79
CA ARG A 438 -22.97 -23.53 11.27
C ARG A 438 -22.00 -24.25 12.19
N PHE A 439 -22.44 -24.56 13.40
CA PHE A 439 -21.64 -25.29 14.38
C PHE A 439 -21.88 -26.81 14.30
N LEU A 440 -20.85 -27.60 14.56
CA LEU A 440 -20.95 -29.05 14.75
C LEU A 440 -20.35 -29.43 16.11
N PHE A 441 -21.13 -30.09 16.97
CA PHE A 441 -20.64 -30.62 18.25
C PHE A 441 -20.48 -32.14 18.18
N VAL A 442 -19.24 -32.64 18.28
CA VAL A 442 -18.93 -34.08 18.22
C VAL A 442 -18.54 -34.61 19.60
N ASP A 443 -19.06 -35.78 19.96
CA ASP A 443 -18.85 -36.43 21.25
C ASP A 443 -18.29 -37.84 21.11
N ASN A 444 -17.09 -38.07 21.64
CA ASN A 444 -16.45 -39.39 21.66
C ASN A 444 -16.60 -40.11 23.02
N THR A 445 -17.36 -39.58 23.99
CA THR A 445 -17.49 -40.20 25.33
C THR A 445 -18.25 -41.54 25.30
N PRO A 446 -17.79 -42.59 26.00
CA PRO A 446 -18.47 -43.89 26.01
C PRO A 446 -19.89 -43.89 26.62
N ILE A 447 -20.77 -44.75 26.09
CA ILE A 447 -22.13 -44.97 26.64
C ILE A 447 -22.07 -45.39 28.11
N GLY A 448 -22.88 -44.73 28.94
CA GLY A 448 -22.96 -44.96 30.39
C GLY A 448 -22.16 -43.95 31.25
N TRP A 449 -21.37 -43.07 30.62
CA TRP A 449 -20.79 -41.88 31.24
C TRP A 449 -21.63 -40.65 30.86
N GLU A 450 -22.89 -40.63 31.30
CA GLU A 450 -23.97 -39.72 30.85
C GLU A 450 -23.84 -38.30 31.45
N SER A 451 -22.66 -37.67 31.29
CA SER A 451 -22.37 -36.29 31.71
C SER A 451 -21.42 -35.53 30.76
N GLY A 452 -21.07 -36.13 29.61
CA GLY A 452 -20.26 -35.53 28.56
C GLY A 452 -21.00 -34.42 27.81
N ILE A 453 -21.26 -34.61 26.51
CA ILE A 453 -21.78 -33.56 25.64
C ILE A 453 -23.09 -32.90 26.10
N ASP A 454 -23.95 -33.57 26.87
CA ASP A 454 -25.18 -33.00 27.45
C ASP A 454 -24.92 -31.70 28.24
N ASN A 455 -23.76 -31.60 28.91
CA ASN A 455 -23.33 -30.41 29.64
C ASN A 455 -22.99 -29.23 28.71
N ILE A 456 -22.51 -29.51 27.48
CA ILE A 456 -22.27 -28.52 26.42
C ILE A 456 -23.58 -28.20 25.68
N LEU A 457 -24.39 -29.19 25.32
CA LEU A 457 -25.65 -28.98 24.59
C LEU A 457 -26.63 -28.14 25.39
N SER A 458 -26.76 -28.37 26.70
CA SER A 458 -27.54 -27.51 27.59
C SER A 458 -27.04 -26.04 27.59
N ALA A 459 -25.74 -25.82 27.33
CA ALA A 459 -25.15 -24.50 27.17
C ALA A 459 -25.32 -23.93 25.75
N CYS A 460 -25.49 -24.77 24.72
CA CYS A 460 -25.84 -24.36 23.35
C CYS A 460 -27.32 -23.94 23.25
N GLU A 461 -28.23 -24.79 23.75
CA GLU A 461 -29.69 -24.59 23.77
C GLU A 461 -30.10 -23.29 24.48
N SER A 462 -29.29 -22.82 25.43
CA SER A 462 -29.51 -21.57 26.15
C SER A 462 -28.93 -20.32 25.45
N ILE A 463 -28.19 -20.45 24.33
CA ILE A 463 -27.56 -19.31 23.64
C ILE A 463 -27.81 -19.21 22.13
N MET A 464 -28.36 -20.26 21.51
CA MET A 464 -28.74 -20.30 20.10
C MET A 464 -29.83 -21.33 19.82
N PRO A 465 -30.65 -21.12 18.77
CA PRO A 465 -31.61 -22.13 18.32
C PRO A 465 -30.91 -23.36 17.74
N ALA A 466 -31.57 -24.51 17.82
CA ALA A 466 -31.11 -25.78 17.24
C ALA A 466 -31.14 -25.83 15.68
N SER A 467 -31.32 -24.69 15.02
CA SER A 467 -31.05 -24.50 13.58
C SER A 467 -29.57 -24.24 13.29
N ASP A 468 -28.87 -23.60 14.23
CA ASP A 468 -27.54 -23.03 14.02
C ASP A 468 -26.43 -24.07 14.29
N TYR A 469 -26.78 -25.20 14.92
CA TYR A 469 -25.86 -26.29 15.21
C TYR A 469 -26.45 -27.68 14.98
N SER A 470 -25.59 -28.62 14.56
CA SER A 470 -25.86 -30.06 14.60
C SER A 470 -24.96 -30.72 15.65
N TRP A 471 -25.30 -31.93 16.09
CA TRP A 471 -24.48 -32.67 17.07
C TRP A 471 -24.51 -34.17 16.84
N GLY A 472 -23.43 -34.87 17.19
CA GLY A 472 -23.35 -36.30 16.96
C GLY A 472 -22.38 -37.03 17.87
N LYS A 473 -22.78 -38.21 18.32
CA LYS A 473 -21.95 -39.11 19.13
C LYS A 473 -21.21 -40.09 18.21
N ALA A 474 -19.90 -40.20 18.37
CA ALA A 474 -18.99 -40.93 17.48
C ALA A 474 -18.15 -41.95 18.28
N ILE A 475 -18.69 -43.16 18.45
CA ILE A 475 -18.10 -44.18 19.33
C ILE A 475 -17.46 -45.29 18.49
N ASP A 476 -16.12 -45.28 18.42
CA ASP A 476 -15.28 -46.37 17.88
C ASP A 476 -15.61 -46.77 16.41
N GLN A 477 -16.33 -45.91 15.68
CA GLN A 477 -16.78 -46.12 14.31
C GLN A 477 -16.86 -44.79 13.56
N TRP A 478 -16.55 -44.84 12.26
CA TRP A 478 -16.61 -43.73 11.27
C TRP A 478 -18.05 -43.23 10.96
N THR A 479 -19.01 -43.47 11.87
CA THR A 479 -20.44 -43.26 11.67
C THR A 479 -21.04 -42.71 12.96
N PHE A 480 -21.82 -41.63 12.89
CA PHE A 480 -22.53 -41.11 14.07
C PHE A 480 -23.62 -42.09 14.53
N THR A 481 -23.93 -42.13 15.83
CA THR A 481 -24.93 -43.05 16.38
C THR A 481 -26.32 -42.84 15.75
N ASP A 482 -27.00 -43.93 15.37
CA ASP A 482 -28.44 -43.92 15.04
C ASP A 482 -29.27 -43.97 16.35
N ASP A 483 -29.09 -42.96 17.21
CA ASP A 483 -29.80 -42.83 18.49
C ASP A 483 -30.06 -41.36 18.89
N GLN A 484 -30.63 -41.17 20.08
CA GLN A 484 -31.06 -39.86 20.58
C GLN A 484 -29.93 -38.88 20.87
N TYR A 485 -28.67 -39.35 20.96
CA TYR A 485 -27.50 -38.51 21.23
C TYR A 485 -26.88 -37.89 19.97
N THR A 486 -27.53 -38.10 18.82
CA THR A 486 -27.17 -37.52 17.51
C THR A 486 -28.38 -36.83 16.90
N SER A 487 -28.16 -35.70 16.22
CA SER A 487 -29.16 -34.89 15.53
C SER A 487 -29.70 -35.59 14.27
N GLU A 488 -30.93 -35.27 13.85
CA GLU A 488 -31.65 -36.05 12.83
C GLU A 488 -31.02 -36.00 11.44
N ASP A 489 -30.19 -34.99 11.17
CA ASP A 489 -29.40 -34.81 9.95
C ASP A 489 -28.09 -35.61 9.94
N LEU A 490 -27.66 -36.16 11.08
CA LEU A 490 -26.39 -36.89 11.23
C LEU A 490 -26.56 -38.37 11.61
N ARG A 491 -27.73 -38.81 12.11
CA ARG A 491 -27.96 -40.19 12.57
C ARG A 491 -27.59 -41.26 11.53
N GLY A 492 -26.59 -42.08 11.83
CA GLY A 492 -26.15 -43.17 10.95
C GLY A 492 -25.43 -42.70 9.68
N GLU A 493 -25.16 -41.40 9.53
CA GLU A 493 -24.29 -40.89 8.46
C GLU A 493 -22.81 -41.11 8.81
N ASN A 494 -22.01 -41.33 7.76
CA ASN A 494 -20.57 -41.46 7.94
C ASN A 494 -19.94 -40.07 8.09
N ILE A 495 -19.13 -39.91 9.14
CA ILE A 495 -18.25 -38.74 9.24
C ILE A 495 -17.29 -38.82 8.04
N THR A 496 -17.19 -37.72 7.29
CA THR A 496 -16.36 -37.61 6.09
C THR A 496 -16.08 -36.13 5.82
N ASP A 497 -15.09 -35.81 4.97
CA ASP A 497 -14.93 -34.50 4.33
C ASP A 497 -16.26 -33.91 3.80
N THR A 498 -17.18 -34.74 3.30
CA THR A 498 -18.47 -34.28 2.71
C THR A 498 -19.52 -33.93 3.77
N VAL A 499 -19.37 -34.40 5.00
CA VAL A 499 -20.21 -34.02 6.15
C VAL A 499 -19.57 -32.89 6.94
N LEU A 500 -18.27 -32.97 7.23
CA LEU A 500 -17.54 -31.94 8.00
C LEU A 500 -17.53 -30.58 7.28
N ASN A 501 -17.39 -30.53 5.96
CA ASN A 501 -17.45 -29.29 5.19
C ASN A 501 -18.89 -28.75 4.96
N GLN A 502 -19.89 -29.23 5.71
CA GLN A 502 -21.21 -28.59 5.84
C GLN A 502 -21.29 -27.64 7.05
N PHE A 503 -20.21 -27.54 7.81
CA PHE A 503 -20.09 -26.79 9.04
C PHE A 503 -18.85 -25.89 9.00
N ASP A 504 -18.99 -24.71 9.61
CA ASP A 504 -17.97 -23.66 9.62
C ASP A 504 -17.13 -23.69 10.91
N ILE A 505 -17.73 -24.19 12.00
CA ILE A 505 -17.06 -24.33 13.28
C ILE A 505 -17.32 -25.73 13.87
N VAL A 506 -16.28 -26.57 13.91
CA VAL A 506 -16.34 -27.92 14.48
C VAL A 506 -15.77 -27.92 15.90
N ILE A 507 -16.54 -28.47 16.84
CA ILE A 507 -16.28 -28.48 18.28
C ILE A 507 -16.26 -29.93 18.73
N TRP A 508 -15.08 -30.46 19.05
CA TRP A 508 -14.88 -31.89 19.27
C TRP A 508 -14.52 -32.18 20.73
N SER A 509 -15.39 -32.88 21.46
CA SER A 509 -15.18 -33.23 22.86
C SER A 509 -14.76 -34.69 23.03
N THR A 510 -13.65 -34.92 23.74
CA THR A 510 -13.18 -36.29 24.06
C THR A 510 -13.56 -36.75 25.46
N GLY A 511 -13.82 -35.81 26.39
CA GLY A 511 -14.03 -36.10 27.81
C GLY A 511 -12.77 -36.51 28.59
N ASP A 512 -12.90 -36.68 29.90
CA ASP A 512 -11.84 -37.20 30.77
C ASP A 512 -11.72 -38.72 30.71
N PHE A 513 -10.53 -39.20 30.33
CA PHE A 513 -10.20 -40.63 30.24
C PHE A 513 -9.28 -41.05 31.40
N PRO A 514 -9.63 -42.07 32.21
CA PRO A 514 -8.70 -42.72 33.11
C PRO A 514 -7.78 -43.69 32.35
N GLY A 515 -6.85 -43.15 31.56
CA GLY A 515 -6.04 -43.90 30.60
C GLY A 515 -5.07 -44.93 31.21
N ASP A 516 -4.81 -46.01 30.45
CA ASP A 516 -3.78 -47.07 30.65
C ASP A 516 -3.57 -47.60 32.09
N GLY A 517 -4.61 -47.59 32.91
CA GLY A 517 -4.51 -47.72 34.38
C GLY A 517 -4.21 -49.11 34.95
N GLY A 518 -3.87 -50.13 34.16
CA GLY A 518 -3.37 -51.46 34.59
C GLY A 518 -4.27 -52.36 35.47
N GLY A 519 -5.38 -51.84 36.02
CA GLY A 519 -6.15 -52.48 37.09
C GLY A 519 -6.95 -53.73 36.68
N ALA A 520 -7.35 -53.85 35.41
CA ALA A 520 -8.15 -54.97 34.90
C ALA A 520 -7.45 -56.35 35.02
N ASN A 521 -6.11 -56.37 35.19
CA ASN A 521 -5.33 -57.59 35.37
C ASN A 521 -5.39 -58.17 36.80
N GLN A 522 -6.13 -57.57 37.74
CA GLN A 522 -6.41 -58.18 39.04
C GLN A 522 -7.45 -59.31 38.91
N PRO A 523 -7.18 -60.54 39.43
CA PRO A 523 -8.17 -61.61 39.45
C PRO A 523 -9.45 -61.17 40.19
N PRO A 524 -10.66 -61.38 39.64
CA PRO A 524 -10.98 -62.44 38.67
C PRO A 524 -11.07 -62.01 37.19
N TYR A 525 -10.73 -60.77 36.81
CA TYR A 525 -11.12 -60.21 35.51
C TYR A 525 -10.21 -60.58 34.31
N ASN A 526 -9.24 -61.47 34.51
CA ASN A 526 -8.17 -61.80 33.55
C ASN A 526 -8.57 -62.63 32.31
N THR A 527 -9.82 -62.52 31.84
CA THR A 527 -10.34 -63.23 30.65
C THR A 527 -11.11 -62.34 29.67
N MET A 528 -11.10 -61.02 29.88
CA MET A 528 -11.55 -60.04 28.89
C MET A 528 -10.33 -59.20 28.48
N PRO A 529 -10.03 -59.06 27.18
CA PRO A 529 -9.23 -57.96 26.67
C PRO A 529 -9.79 -56.62 27.15
N ASN A 530 -8.98 -55.56 27.13
CA ASN A 530 -9.56 -54.23 27.07
C ASN A 530 -10.31 -54.13 25.72
N TYR A 531 -11.57 -53.72 25.81
CA TYR A 531 -12.44 -53.38 24.68
C TYR A 531 -12.82 -51.89 24.80
N TRP A 532 -11.84 -51.06 25.15
CA TRP A 532 -12.01 -49.63 25.42
C TRP A 532 -11.24 -48.83 24.36
N SER A 533 -11.27 -49.35 23.13
CA SER A 533 -10.90 -48.64 21.91
C SER A 533 -11.79 -47.41 21.76
N THR A 534 -11.14 -46.25 21.62
CA THR A 534 -11.77 -45.00 21.22
C THR A 534 -10.79 -44.23 20.33
N PRO A 535 -11.24 -43.28 19.47
CA PRO A 535 -10.46 -42.79 18.32
C PRO A 535 -9.16 -42.01 18.59
N MET A 536 -8.66 -41.97 19.83
CA MET A 536 -7.42 -41.27 20.21
C MET A 536 -6.57 -42.00 21.29
N THR A 537 -6.88 -43.25 21.71
CA THR A 537 -6.32 -43.80 22.97
C THR A 537 -5.95 -45.30 23.06
N GLU A 538 -6.08 -46.16 22.03
CA GLU A 538 -5.55 -47.55 22.11
C GLU A 538 -4.83 -48.01 20.82
N GLY A 539 -3.50 -47.91 20.80
CA GLY A 539 -2.62 -48.29 19.68
C GLY A 539 -2.48 -49.81 19.46
N GLY A 540 -3.58 -50.49 19.13
CA GLY A 540 -3.63 -51.94 18.87
C GLY A 540 -4.41 -52.38 17.64
N ASP A 541 -5.47 -51.65 17.27
CA ASP A 541 -6.33 -51.90 16.12
C ASP A 541 -6.87 -50.55 15.61
N ASP A 542 -6.05 -49.80 14.87
CA ASP A 542 -6.56 -48.68 14.08
C ASP A 542 -5.96 -48.63 12.67
N VAL A 543 -6.82 -48.23 11.73
CA VAL A 543 -6.54 -47.98 10.32
C VAL A 543 -7.13 -46.63 9.90
N SER A 544 -7.57 -45.80 10.86
CA SER A 544 -8.42 -44.64 10.60
C SER A 544 -7.67 -43.41 10.11
N ASP A 545 -8.44 -42.68 9.30
CA ASP A 545 -8.16 -41.37 8.77
C ASP A 545 -8.75 -40.27 9.66
N HIS A 546 -9.41 -40.56 10.80
CA HIS A 546 -10.12 -39.56 11.61
C HIS A 546 -9.25 -38.33 11.91
N MET A 547 -8.06 -38.60 12.44
CA MET A 547 -7.08 -37.59 12.81
C MET A 547 -6.55 -36.83 11.60
N ARG A 548 -6.56 -37.46 10.41
CA ARG A 548 -6.14 -36.90 9.12
C ARG A 548 -7.26 -36.13 8.40
N GLU A 549 -8.54 -36.44 8.61
CA GLU A 549 -9.64 -35.56 8.19
C GLU A 549 -9.77 -34.35 9.13
N VAL A 550 -9.58 -34.53 10.43
CA VAL A 550 -9.44 -33.40 11.39
C VAL A 550 -8.24 -32.52 11.01
N GLU A 551 -7.08 -33.10 10.72
CA GLU A 551 -5.90 -32.40 10.20
C GLU A 551 -6.20 -31.65 8.89
N GLN A 552 -6.87 -32.30 7.92
CA GLN A 552 -7.25 -31.67 6.65
C GLN A 552 -8.32 -30.58 6.81
N HIS A 553 -9.22 -30.66 7.79
CA HIS A 553 -10.18 -29.59 8.07
C HIS A 553 -9.46 -28.37 8.68
N MET A 554 -8.54 -28.60 9.65
CA MET A 554 -7.71 -27.53 10.21
C MET A 554 -6.77 -26.89 9.18
N ASN A 555 -6.16 -27.67 8.28
CA ASN A 555 -5.19 -27.20 7.27
C ASN A 555 -5.79 -26.74 5.94
N GLY A 556 -6.98 -27.23 5.56
CA GLY A 556 -7.44 -27.27 4.17
C GLY A 556 -8.72 -26.53 3.87
N ASN A 557 -9.65 -26.40 4.82
CA ASN A 557 -10.85 -25.59 4.63
C ASN A 557 -10.60 -24.15 5.14
N ALA A 558 -10.16 -23.26 4.24
CA ALA A 558 -9.60 -21.94 4.56
C ALA A 558 -10.61 -20.87 5.05
N THR A 559 -11.75 -21.28 5.59
CA THR A 559 -12.80 -20.44 6.17
C THR A 559 -13.39 -21.04 7.45
N ALA A 560 -12.81 -22.10 8.02
CA ALA A 560 -13.36 -22.82 9.16
C ALA A 560 -12.51 -22.68 10.43
N GLY A 561 -13.16 -22.63 11.60
CA GLY A 561 -12.50 -22.62 12.91
C GLY A 561 -12.72 -23.94 13.65
N THR A 562 -11.68 -24.57 14.19
CA THR A 562 -11.83 -25.86 14.89
C THR A 562 -11.49 -25.75 16.36
N LEU A 563 -12.41 -26.12 17.25
CA LEU A 563 -12.21 -26.20 18.69
C LEU A 563 -12.12 -27.67 19.11
N LEU A 564 -10.90 -28.14 19.37
CA LEU A 564 -10.64 -29.42 20.01
C LEU A 564 -10.69 -29.25 21.53
N MET A 565 -11.52 -30.04 22.20
CA MET A 565 -11.70 -30.10 23.65
C MET A 565 -11.25 -31.48 24.14
N CYS A 566 -9.95 -31.60 24.33
CA CYS A 566 -9.26 -32.86 24.57
C CYS A 566 -8.92 -33.06 26.05
N GLY A 567 -9.32 -34.22 26.58
CA GLY A 567 -8.80 -34.73 27.84
C GLY A 567 -7.31 -35.03 27.76
N THR A 568 -6.67 -35.09 28.94
CA THR A 568 -5.21 -35.26 29.14
C THR A 568 -4.54 -36.27 28.22
N TYR A 569 -5.13 -37.46 28.07
CA TYR A 569 -4.52 -38.59 27.36
C TYR A 569 -4.53 -38.40 25.84
N ALA A 570 -5.58 -37.78 25.30
CA ALA A 570 -5.68 -37.42 23.89
C ALA A 570 -4.55 -36.45 23.46
N VAL A 571 -4.06 -35.61 24.37
CA VAL A 571 -2.90 -34.73 24.13
C VAL A 571 -1.58 -35.52 24.16
N ARG A 572 -1.44 -36.50 25.06
CA ARG A 572 -0.25 -37.35 25.19
C ARG A 572 0.01 -38.18 23.93
N ASP A 573 -1.04 -38.74 23.35
CA ASP A 573 -0.91 -39.71 22.25
C ASP A 573 -0.59 -39.01 20.91
N LEU A 574 -0.88 -37.71 20.79
CA LEU A 574 -0.41 -36.84 19.70
C LEU A 574 1.10 -36.52 19.71
N GLN A 575 1.87 -36.88 20.74
CA GLN A 575 3.30 -36.47 20.87
C GLN A 575 4.34 -37.51 20.39
N ASP A 576 3.96 -38.55 19.63
CA ASP A 576 4.83 -39.68 19.22
C ASP A 576 5.59 -40.31 20.41
N TYR A 577 4.86 -40.61 21.49
CA TYR A 577 5.51 -41.07 22.73
C TYR A 577 6.01 -42.52 22.64
N GLN A 578 7.20 -42.79 23.20
CA GLN A 578 7.89 -44.08 23.12
C GLN A 578 7.23 -45.18 23.97
N GLY A 579 6.09 -45.67 23.50
CA GLY A 579 5.35 -46.78 24.10
C GLY A 579 3.91 -46.91 23.58
N ASN A 580 3.32 -45.83 23.07
CA ASN A 580 1.86 -45.72 22.94
C ASN A 580 1.31 -46.30 21.63
N GLY A 581 2.17 -46.60 20.65
CA GLY A 581 1.77 -47.24 19.38
C GLY A 581 1.15 -46.28 18.36
N VAL A 582 1.42 -44.99 18.50
CA VAL A 582 0.87 -43.86 17.72
C VAL A 582 0.89 -44.11 16.20
N THR A 583 -0.22 -43.79 15.53
CA THR A 583 -0.39 -43.88 14.08
C THR A 583 0.24 -42.70 13.34
N GLN A 584 0.45 -42.85 12.03
CA GLN A 584 0.90 -41.72 11.20
C GLN A 584 -0.12 -40.56 11.20
N SER A 585 -1.43 -40.84 11.26
CA SER A 585 -2.49 -39.83 11.29
C SER A 585 -2.43 -38.97 12.57
N GLU A 586 -2.15 -39.58 13.72
CA GLU A 586 -1.96 -38.87 14.99
C GLU A 586 -0.63 -38.10 15.02
N ILE A 587 0.44 -38.65 14.44
CA ILE A 587 1.72 -37.95 14.26
C ILE A 587 1.54 -36.73 13.35
N ASP A 588 0.81 -36.86 12.24
CA ASP A 588 0.61 -35.76 11.29
C ASP A 588 -0.24 -34.64 11.94
N LEU A 589 -1.32 -34.95 12.66
CA LEU A 589 -2.07 -33.96 13.44
C LEU A 589 -1.21 -33.36 14.58
N GLY A 590 -0.41 -34.16 15.28
CA GLY A 590 0.50 -33.70 16.34
C GLY A 590 1.57 -32.72 15.84
N ASN A 591 2.07 -32.92 14.61
CA ASN A 591 2.96 -31.96 13.94
C ASN A 591 2.23 -30.65 13.60
N VAL A 592 1.00 -30.74 13.08
CA VAL A 592 0.17 -29.59 12.67
C VAL A 592 -0.25 -28.73 13.85
N LEU A 593 -0.57 -29.36 14.99
CA LEU A 593 -0.89 -28.69 16.25
C LEU A 593 0.36 -28.24 17.05
N GLY A 594 1.56 -28.41 16.49
CA GLY A 594 2.82 -27.98 17.11
C GLY A 594 3.20 -28.75 18.39
N LEU A 595 2.65 -29.95 18.58
CA LEU A 595 2.80 -30.75 19.81
C LEU A 595 4.03 -31.67 19.79
N ILE A 596 4.66 -31.85 18.62
CA ILE A 596 5.81 -32.75 18.43
C ILE A 596 7.12 -31.95 18.41
N GLU A 597 7.95 -32.14 19.45
CA GLU A 597 9.29 -31.56 19.59
C GLU A 597 10.37 -32.65 19.40
N PRO A 598 11.49 -32.40 18.66
CA PRO A 598 12.48 -33.44 18.36
C PRO A 598 13.24 -34.05 19.56
N SER A 599 13.04 -33.53 20.78
CA SER A 599 13.75 -33.99 21.98
C SER A 599 13.05 -33.66 23.31
N GLY A 600 11.71 -33.65 23.38
CA GLY A 600 11.02 -33.36 24.65
C GLY A 600 9.51 -33.66 24.65
N GLY A 601 9.14 -34.82 25.19
CA GLY A 601 7.76 -35.15 25.60
C GLY A 601 7.64 -35.29 27.12
N ILE A 602 6.44 -35.57 27.62
CA ILE A 602 6.20 -35.86 29.05
C ILE A 602 6.90 -37.17 29.44
N ASP A 603 7.86 -37.13 30.36
CA ASP A 603 8.71 -38.29 30.67
C ASP A 603 8.00 -39.34 31.55
N TYR A 604 8.34 -40.62 31.34
CA TYR A 604 7.76 -41.77 32.04
C TYR A 604 8.74 -42.29 33.09
N ASP A 605 8.43 -42.08 34.37
CA ASP A 605 9.17 -42.72 35.46
C ASP A 605 8.84 -44.22 35.53
N SER A 606 9.85 -45.07 35.33
CA SER A 606 9.69 -46.52 35.38
C SER A 606 9.52 -47.09 36.80
N ASP A 607 9.69 -46.30 37.86
CA ASP A 607 10.04 -46.81 39.19
C ASP A 607 8.87 -46.85 40.21
N TRP A 608 7.61 -46.66 39.75
CA TRP A 608 6.38 -46.94 40.52
C TRP A 608 6.24 -46.22 41.88
N VAL A 609 6.79 -45.01 42.02
CA VAL A 609 6.67 -44.17 43.23
C VAL A 609 6.23 -42.76 42.84
N PRO A 610 5.26 -42.13 43.54
CA PRO A 610 4.86 -40.75 43.27
C PRO A 610 6.04 -39.76 43.39
N PHE A 611 6.32 -39.08 42.29
CA PHE A 611 7.31 -38.03 42.05
C PHE A 611 8.12 -37.50 43.26
N SER A 612 9.33 -38.03 43.44
CA SER A 612 10.40 -37.37 44.22
C SER A 612 11.51 -36.90 43.27
N GLY A 613 11.29 -35.75 42.63
CA GLY A 613 11.96 -35.39 41.38
C GLY A 613 13.47 -35.13 41.45
N ARG A 614 14.14 -35.32 40.29
CA ARG A 614 15.45 -34.76 39.96
C ARG A 614 15.53 -34.39 38.49
N LEU A 615 15.56 -33.08 38.23
CA LEU A 615 15.52 -32.49 36.90
C LEU A 615 16.91 -32.40 36.25
N GLY A 616 16.93 -32.52 34.92
CA GLY A 616 17.96 -32.00 34.03
C GLY A 616 17.31 -31.33 32.81
N ASP A 617 17.95 -30.27 32.31
CA ASP A 617 17.77 -29.71 30.96
C ASP A 617 16.39 -29.11 30.57
N ASP A 618 15.94 -28.17 31.41
CA ASP A 618 15.44 -26.81 31.08
C ASP A 618 14.30 -26.52 30.06
N TRP A 619 13.80 -27.44 29.21
CA TRP A 619 12.84 -27.07 28.14
C TRP A 619 11.39 -27.57 28.24
N PHE A 620 11.09 -28.58 29.06
CA PHE A 620 9.70 -28.89 29.41
C PHE A 620 9.57 -29.27 30.89
N ARG A 621 8.54 -28.76 31.57
CA ARG A 621 8.14 -29.14 32.92
C ARG A 621 6.63 -29.00 33.03
N GLY A 622 5.93 -30.12 33.24
CA GLY A 622 4.48 -30.17 33.28
C GLY A 622 3.97 -31.39 34.03
N GLU A 623 4.00 -31.31 35.37
CA GLU A 623 2.93 -31.93 36.14
C GLU A 623 1.59 -31.27 35.72
N PRO A 624 0.43 -31.94 35.86
CA PRO A 624 -0.86 -31.26 35.81
C PRO A 624 -0.86 -30.03 36.73
N TYR A 625 -1.38 -28.91 36.25
CA TYR A 625 -1.74 -27.82 37.14
C TYR A 625 -3.09 -28.15 37.76
N THR A 626 -3.11 -28.30 39.09
CA THR A 626 -4.37 -28.25 39.84
C THR A 626 -4.91 -26.82 39.79
N ILE A 627 -6.10 -26.63 39.24
CA ILE A 627 -6.74 -25.33 39.05
C ILE A 627 -8.09 -25.26 39.77
N GLN A 628 -8.36 -24.10 40.37
CA GLN A 628 -9.61 -23.73 41.03
C GLN A 628 -9.77 -22.21 40.98
N GLY A 629 -11.00 -21.70 41.01
CA GLY A 629 -11.30 -20.26 40.93
C GLY A 629 -11.62 -19.82 39.49
N THR A 630 -11.39 -18.53 39.20
CA THR A 630 -11.80 -17.92 37.92
C THR A 630 -10.64 -17.86 36.91
N MET A 631 -10.80 -18.56 35.79
CA MET A 631 -10.02 -18.31 34.58
C MET A 631 -10.71 -17.24 33.73
N ILE A 632 -9.95 -16.30 33.18
CA ILE A 632 -10.44 -15.28 32.25
C ILE A 632 -9.93 -15.62 30.85
N GLY A 633 -10.83 -15.85 29.90
CA GLY A 633 -10.47 -15.99 28.48
C GLY A 633 -10.17 -14.62 27.88
N VAL A 634 -8.99 -14.48 27.26
CA VAL A 634 -8.52 -13.19 26.73
C VAL A 634 -8.19 -13.31 25.24
N ALA A 635 -8.92 -12.56 24.42
CA ALA A 635 -8.72 -12.49 22.97
C ALA A 635 -7.91 -11.24 22.59
N ASN A 636 -6.98 -11.39 21.65
CA ASN A 636 -6.54 -10.26 20.83
C ASN A 636 -7.43 -10.16 19.59
N THR A 637 -8.16 -9.07 19.47
CA THR A 637 -8.90 -8.68 18.25
C THR A 637 -8.05 -7.71 17.43
N SER A 638 -8.56 -7.29 16.27
CA SER A 638 -7.99 -6.16 15.50
C SER A 638 -7.97 -4.83 16.28
N SER A 639 -8.83 -4.67 17.30
CA SER A 639 -8.92 -3.52 18.20
C SER A 639 -8.07 -3.65 19.48
N GLY A 640 -7.47 -4.82 19.74
CA GLY A 640 -6.51 -5.07 20.82
C GLY A 640 -6.93 -6.18 21.78
N GLN A 641 -6.29 -6.24 22.95
CA GLN A 641 -6.51 -7.30 23.93
C GLN A 641 -7.75 -7.02 24.79
N ILE A 642 -8.76 -7.91 24.73
CA ILE A 642 -10.01 -7.84 25.49
C ILE A 642 -10.26 -9.13 26.28
N ASN A 643 -10.74 -8.97 27.52
CA ASN A 643 -11.21 -10.09 28.34
C ASN A 643 -12.61 -10.48 27.86
N ILE A 644 -12.73 -11.59 27.14
CA ILE A 644 -13.97 -12.02 26.49
C ILE A 644 -14.86 -12.89 27.38
N ALA A 645 -14.28 -13.68 28.29
CA ALA A 645 -15.00 -14.73 29.01
C ALA A 645 -14.48 -14.93 30.43
N THR A 646 -15.32 -15.47 31.32
CA THR A 646 -14.91 -15.95 32.65
C THR A 646 -15.47 -17.34 32.92
N LEU A 647 -14.60 -18.29 33.22
CA LEU A 647 -14.92 -19.67 33.58
C LEU A 647 -14.58 -19.87 35.07
N ASN A 648 -15.58 -20.22 35.88
CA ASN A 648 -15.38 -20.49 37.30
C ASN A 648 -15.35 -22.00 37.57
N ILE A 649 -14.25 -22.44 38.21
CA ILE A 649 -13.99 -23.80 38.61
C ILE A 649 -14.17 -23.87 40.13
N THR A 650 -15.20 -24.61 40.56
CA THR A 650 -15.69 -24.60 41.96
C THR A 650 -14.88 -25.50 42.88
N SER A 651 -14.35 -26.62 42.38
CA SER A 651 -13.48 -27.55 43.11
C SER A 651 -12.21 -27.82 42.30
N PRO A 652 -11.09 -28.24 42.93
CA PRO A 652 -9.83 -28.41 42.22
C PRO A 652 -9.88 -29.49 41.12
N MET A 653 -9.62 -29.11 39.88
CA MET A 653 -9.50 -30.02 38.73
C MET A 653 -8.10 -29.93 38.09
N TYR A 654 -7.71 -30.89 37.24
CA TYR A 654 -6.43 -30.83 36.53
C TYR A 654 -6.56 -30.11 35.18
N ALA A 655 -5.51 -29.38 34.79
CA ALA A 655 -5.38 -28.76 33.47
C ALA A 655 -3.95 -28.78 32.96
N TYR A 656 -3.80 -28.86 31.64
CA TYR A 656 -2.52 -28.95 30.93
C TYR A 656 -2.37 -27.78 29.94
N GLY A 657 -1.20 -27.15 29.91
CA GLY A 657 -0.91 -25.96 29.10
C GLY A 657 0.11 -26.21 27.99
N LEU A 658 -0.28 -26.01 26.74
CA LEU A 658 0.54 -26.27 25.55
C LEU A 658 1.30 -25.00 25.11
N ASN A 659 2.44 -24.76 25.74
CA ASN A 659 3.12 -23.46 25.71
C ASN A 659 4.30 -23.39 24.72
N LYS A 660 4.03 -22.89 23.51
CA LYS A 660 5.02 -22.62 22.45
C LYS A 660 5.69 -21.24 22.62
N GLN A 661 6.69 -21.16 23.50
CA GLN A 661 7.27 -19.89 24.01
C GLN A 661 8.04 -19.01 23.00
N SER A 662 8.11 -19.36 21.71
CA SER A 662 9.18 -18.89 20.81
C SER A 662 8.76 -17.93 19.68
N ASP A 663 7.47 -17.67 19.45
CA ASP A 663 7.00 -16.81 18.36
C ASP A 663 6.18 -15.61 18.86
N SER A 664 6.53 -14.42 18.38
CA SER A 664 5.94 -13.12 18.78
C SER A 664 4.68 -12.72 18.02
N THR A 665 4.21 -13.54 17.06
CA THR A 665 2.97 -13.29 16.31
C THR A 665 1.72 -13.88 16.97
N PHE A 666 1.88 -14.55 18.12
CA PHE A 666 0.82 -15.17 18.91
C PHE A 666 0.75 -14.55 20.30
N VAL A 667 -0.42 -14.04 20.72
CA VAL A 667 -0.72 -13.80 22.14
C VAL A 667 -2.21 -14.04 22.38
N TYR A 668 -2.54 -15.17 22.98
CA TYR A 668 -3.86 -15.46 23.55
C TYR A 668 -3.63 -16.17 24.88
N SER A 669 -4.50 -16.00 25.86
CA SER A 669 -4.37 -16.74 27.11
C SER A 669 -5.66 -16.84 27.90
N LEU A 670 -5.81 -17.98 28.58
CA LEU A 670 -6.52 -17.99 29.85
C LEU A 670 -5.61 -17.35 30.90
N LEU A 671 -6.04 -16.24 31.49
CA LEU A 671 -5.39 -15.65 32.66
C LEU A 671 -6.12 -16.16 33.91
N ALA A 672 -5.42 -16.91 34.77
CA ALA A 672 -5.92 -17.24 36.09
C ALA A 672 -5.97 -15.96 36.94
N ASN A 673 -7.18 -15.52 37.31
CA ASN A 673 -7.37 -14.30 38.11
C ASN A 673 -7.29 -14.60 39.62
N THR A 674 -6.20 -15.23 40.03
CA THR A 674 -5.85 -15.47 41.44
C THR A 674 -4.42 -15.02 41.69
N SER A 675 -4.26 -14.05 42.59
CA SER A 675 -3.03 -14.01 43.40
C SER A 675 -2.97 -15.29 44.21
N ALA A 676 -1.77 -15.81 44.49
CA ALA A 676 -1.57 -17.10 45.16
C ALA A 676 -2.55 -17.28 46.34
N SER A 677 -3.43 -18.27 46.22
CA SER A 677 -4.67 -18.33 46.98
C SER A 677 -4.38 -18.55 48.46
N GLU A 678 -4.57 -17.49 49.26
CA GLU A 678 -4.75 -17.60 50.70
C GLU A 678 -6.12 -18.25 50.97
N GLU A 679 -6.10 -19.58 51.11
CA GLU A 679 -7.24 -20.36 51.55
C GLU A 679 -7.29 -20.36 53.07
N THR A 680 -8.39 -19.89 53.63
CA THR A 680 -8.64 -19.95 55.07
C THR A 680 -9.21 -21.33 55.45
N LEU A 681 -8.32 -22.33 55.55
CA LEU A 681 -8.60 -23.74 55.85
C LEU A 681 -9.29 -24.02 57.19
N LEU A 682 -9.27 -23.04 58.09
CA LEU A 682 -10.02 -23.01 59.33
C LEU A 682 -10.42 -21.56 59.57
N HIS A 683 -11.69 -21.27 59.81
CA HIS A 683 -12.18 -19.93 60.18
C HIS A 683 -13.32 -20.08 61.19
N GLU A 684 -13.07 -19.72 62.44
CA GLU A 684 -14.03 -19.92 63.54
C GLU A 684 -14.16 -18.62 64.35
N ASP A 685 -15.24 -17.87 64.11
CA ASP A 685 -15.62 -16.64 64.81
C ASP A 685 -16.19 -16.88 66.22
N MET A 686 -16.26 -18.15 66.64
CA MET A 686 -16.82 -18.67 67.89
C MET A 686 -18.28 -18.28 68.18
N GLU A 687 -18.99 -17.54 67.32
CA GLU A 687 -20.41 -17.21 67.53
C GLU A 687 -21.32 -18.43 67.27
N THR A 688 -20.87 -19.36 66.43
CA THR A 688 -21.42 -20.71 66.34
C THR A 688 -20.50 -21.74 67.02
N ASN A 689 -21.02 -22.93 67.33
CA ASN A 689 -20.24 -23.96 68.01
C ASN A 689 -19.44 -24.77 66.97
N PRO A 690 -18.10 -24.72 66.98
CA PRO A 690 -17.28 -25.33 65.94
C PRO A 690 -17.10 -26.86 66.11
N GLY A 691 -17.75 -27.46 67.12
CA GLY A 691 -17.68 -28.90 67.38
C GLY A 691 -16.31 -29.39 67.87
N TRP A 692 -15.42 -28.48 68.27
CA TRP A 692 -14.06 -28.80 68.70
C TRP A 692 -14.08 -29.70 69.95
N THR A 693 -13.12 -30.63 70.00
CA THR A 693 -13.07 -31.67 71.04
C THR A 693 -12.29 -31.16 72.26
N THR A 694 -12.98 -31.05 73.40
CA THR A 694 -12.34 -30.82 74.70
C THR A 694 -11.94 -32.15 75.36
N GLY A 695 -11.10 -32.11 76.39
CA GLY A 695 -10.87 -33.26 77.25
C GLY A 695 -9.57 -33.23 78.04
N GLY A 696 -9.42 -34.18 78.96
CA GLY A 696 -8.24 -34.36 79.80
C GLY A 696 -8.59 -34.74 81.23
N SER A 697 -7.71 -34.43 82.19
CA SER A 697 -8.00 -34.56 83.62
C SER A 697 -8.34 -33.19 84.20
N GLN A 698 -9.53 -33.07 84.80
CA GLN A 698 -10.16 -31.78 85.13
C GLN A 698 -10.27 -30.92 83.86
N ASP A 699 -11.19 -31.32 82.99
CA ASP A 699 -11.52 -30.55 81.80
C ASP A 699 -12.46 -29.40 82.17
N GLU A 700 -12.16 -28.22 81.63
CA GLU A 700 -12.79 -26.94 81.96
C GLU A 700 -12.96 -26.05 80.74
N TRP A 701 -12.48 -26.51 79.56
CA TRP A 701 -12.77 -25.84 78.31
C TRP A 701 -14.25 -25.99 78.02
N ASP A 702 -14.95 -24.86 77.96
CA ASP A 702 -16.34 -24.76 77.57
C ASP A 702 -16.44 -23.86 76.32
N TRP A 703 -17.57 -23.90 75.63
CA TRP A 703 -17.90 -22.97 74.55
C TRP A 703 -19.23 -22.27 74.87
N GLY A 704 -19.26 -20.94 74.76
CA GLY A 704 -20.48 -20.20 75.00
C GLY A 704 -20.25 -18.70 75.18
N ILE A 705 -21.29 -18.01 75.65
CA ILE A 705 -21.25 -16.55 75.88
C ILE A 705 -20.11 -16.24 76.87
N CYS A 706 -19.19 -15.38 76.45
CA CYS A 706 -17.99 -15.05 77.19
C CYS A 706 -18.32 -14.58 78.62
N ARG A 707 -17.55 -15.08 79.58
CA ARG A 707 -17.74 -14.99 81.04
C ARG A 707 -16.37 -15.00 81.71
N GLY A 708 -16.33 -14.77 83.02
CA GLY A 708 -15.07 -14.75 83.75
C GLY A 708 -14.17 -13.57 83.37
N GLY A 709 -12.91 -13.85 83.04
CA GLY A 709 -11.81 -12.89 82.96
C GLY A 709 -12.05 -11.66 82.06
N PRO A 710 -12.37 -11.83 80.76
CA PRO A 710 -12.68 -10.72 79.87
C PRO A 710 -13.93 -9.91 80.30
N GLY A 711 -14.83 -10.52 81.05
CA GLY A 711 -16.13 -9.98 81.43
C GLY A 711 -17.29 -10.53 80.58
N HIS A 712 -18.52 -10.28 81.00
CA HIS A 712 -19.68 -10.92 80.37
C HIS A 712 -20.00 -10.33 78.99
N ALA A 713 -20.00 -11.19 77.96
CA ALA A 713 -20.13 -10.83 76.55
C ALA A 713 -19.03 -9.88 76.03
N ASN A 714 -17.85 -9.92 76.66
CA ASN A 714 -16.65 -9.22 76.22
C ASN A 714 -15.68 -10.18 75.50
N ALA A 715 -16.19 -10.91 74.52
CA ALA A 715 -15.36 -11.63 73.55
C ALA A 715 -14.56 -10.63 72.67
N HIS A 716 -13.65 -11.11 71.83
CA HIS A 716 -12.91 -10.26 70.89
C HIS A 716 -13.83 -9.83 69.74
N SER A 717 -14.53 -10.78 69.12
CA SER A 717 -15.69 -10.50 68.26
C SER A 717 -16.99 -10.96 68.94
N GLY A 718 -18.14 -10.68 68.33
CA GLY A 718 -19.44 -11.22 68.76
C GLY A 718 -19.77 -11.08 70.26
N SER A 719 -19.88 -12.23 70.93
CA SER A 719 -20.33 -12.39 72.32
C SER A 719 -19.85 -13.68 73.01
N ARG A 720 -19.26 -14.62 72.27
CA ARG A 720 -18.88 -15.99 72.66
C ARG A 720 -17.41 -16.23 72.40
N CYS A 721 -16.85 -17.25 73.04
CA CYS A 721 -15.48 -17.71 72.81
C CYS A 721 -15.33 -19.15 73.31
N TYR A 722 -14.13 -19.74 73.22
CA TYR A 722 -13.70 -20.81 74.12
C TYR A 722 -13.05 -20.22 75.38
N GLY A 723 -13.15 -20.91 76.52
CA GLY A 723 -12.48 -20.48 77.75
C GLY A 723 -12.40 -21.54 78.83
N THR A 724 -11.36 -21.47 79.68
CA THR A 724 -11.07 -22.46 80.73
C THR A 724 -11.78 -22.25 82.07
N ASP A 725 -12.61 -21.21 82.23
CA ASP A 725 -13.73 -21.20 83.20
C ASP A 725 -14.80 -20.19 82.74
N MET A 726 -15.80 -20.69 82.02
CA MET A 726 -17.02 -19.92 81.71
C MET A 726 -18.24 -20.38 82.50
N SER A 727 -18.10 -21.35 83.41
CA SER A 727 -19.22 -21.99 84.11
C SER A 727 -18.96 -22.24 85.61
N GLY A 728 -19.02 -21.15 86.39
CA GLY A 728 -18.90 -21.23 87.84
C GLY A 728 -19.46 -20.02 88.59
N SER A 729 -19.27 -20.02 89.92
CA SER A 729 -19.48 -18.85 90.77
C SER A 729 -18.16 -18.14 91.14
N SER A 730 -17.01 -18.74 90.81
CA SER A 730 -15.68 -18.18 91.04
C SER A 730 -14.95 -17.72 89.77
N TYR A 731 -15.28 -18.26 88.59
CA TYR A 731 -14.59 -17.98 87.32
C TYR A 731 -13.06 -18.08 87.45
N ASN A 732 -12.57 -19.20 87.96
CA ASN A 732 -11.15 -19.49 88.23
C ASN A 732 -10.90 -20.99 88.00
N TYR A 733 -9.95 -21.33 87.11
CA TYR A 733 -9.63 -22.70 86.69
C TYR A 733 -9.13 -23.61 87.83
N ASN A 734 -9.17 -24.93 87.67
CA ASN A 734 -8.87 -25.94 88.68
C ASN A 734 -7.36 -26.20 88.85
N ASN A 735 -6.98 -26.58 90.07
CA ASN A 735 -5.61 -27.01 90.40
C ASN A 735 -5.38 -28.44 89.92
N ASN A 736 -4.23 -28.73 89.34
CA ASN A 736 -3.86 -30.01 88.70
C ASN A 736 -4.71 -30.31 87.45
N ALA A 737 -5.14 -29.28 86.73
CA ALA A 737 -5.76 -29.42 85.43
C ALA A 737 -4.71 -29.83 84.38
N ASN A 738 -5.11 -30.73 83.49
CA ASN A 738 -4.27 -31.16 82.36
C ASN A 738 -5.22 -31.52 81.21
N CYS A 739 -5.79 -30.47 80.63
CA CYS A 739 -6.92 -30.49 79.72
C CYS A 739 -6.66 -29.62 78.48
N TYR A 740 -7.41 -29.87 77.41
CA TYR A 740 -7.21 -29.20 76.13
C TYR A 740 -8.54 -28.96 75.42
N VAL A 741 -8.55 -27.93 74.56
CA VAL A 741 -9.45 -27.84 73.41
C VAL A 741 -8.64 -28.13 72.14
N ARG A 742 -9.21 -28.89 71.20
CA ARG A 742 -8.55 -29.33 69.97
C ARG A 742 -9.46 -29.26 68.74
N THR A 743 -8.90 -28.80 67.63
CA THR A 743 -9.54 -28.73 66.30
C THR A 743 -9.88 -30.11 65.71
N GLY A 744 -10.59 -30.10 64.58
CA GLY A 744 -10.57 -31.19 63.60
C GLY A 744 -9.16 -31.44 63.01
N TYR A 745 -9.08 -32.30 61.99
CA TYR A 745 -7.93 -32.28 61.09
C TYR A 745 -8.01 -31.03 60.20
N ILE A 746 -6.84 -30.47 59.88
CA ILE A 746 -6.66 -29.36 58.94
C ILE A 746 -5.68 -29.86 57.89
N ASP A 747 -6.04 -29.77 56.62
CA ASP A 747 -5.25 -30.34 55.53
C ASP A 747 -4.26 -29.33 54.97
N LEU A 748 -2.96 -29.56 55.15
CA LEU A 748 -1.90 -28.75 54.56
C LEU A 748 -1.18 -29.48 53.42
N THR A 749 -1.76 -30.56 52.85
CA THR A 749 -1.07 -31.37 51.81
C THR A 749 -0.79 -30.62 50.51
N SER A 750 -1.68 -29.70 50.10
CA SER A 750 -1.53 -28.82 48.93
C SER A 750 -0.92 -27.44 49.24
N ALA A 751 -0.61 -27.15 50.51
CA ALA A 751 -0.13 -25.85 50.93
C ALA A 751 1.37 -25.63 50.61
N SER A 752 1.71 -24.43 50.15
CA SER A 752 3.10 -23.99 49.94
C SER A 752 3.67 -23.21 51.15
N SER A 753 2.79 -22.53 51.88
CA SER A 753 3.03 -21.93 53.21
C SER A 753 1.74 -21.91 54.01
N ALA A 754 1.82 -21.81 55.34
CA ALA A 754 0.64 -21.70 56.20
C ALA A 754 0.91 -20.88 57.47
N THR A 755 -0.10 -20.16 57.94
CA THR A 755 -0.04 -19.34 59.17
C THR A 755 -1.29 -19.60 60.01
N LEU A 756 -1.10 -19.90 61.29
CA LEU A 756 -2.15 -19.93 62.32
C LEU A 756 -2.25 -18.55 62.96
N GLU A 757 -3.46 -18.02 63.03
CA GLU A 757 -3.75 -16.75 63.69
C GLU A 757 -4.95 -16.88 64.64
N PHE A 758 -4.92 -16.12 65.74
CA PHE A 758 -6.01 -16.11 66.73
C PHE A 758 -5.91 -14.92 67.70
N TYR A 759 -6.98 -14.66 68.45
CA TYR A 759 -6.95 -13.76 69.61
C TYR A 759 -6.98 -14.53 70.92
N ASP A 760 -6.14 -14.12 71.88
CA ASP A 760 -6.17 -14.65 73.25
C ASP A 760 -6.24 -13.58 74.35
N TRP A 761 -6.87 -13.96 75.46
CA TRP A 761 -6.89 -13.23 76.74
C TRP A 761 -6.56 -14.25 77.83
N TYR A 762 -5.67 -13.94 78.76
CA TYR A 762 -5.39 -14.87 79.86
C TYR A 762 -4.92 -14.25 81.18
N ALA A 763 -5.21 -14.98 82.26
CA ALA A 763 -4.66 -14.79 83.61
C ALA A 763 -4.35 -16.16 84.23
N LEU A 764 -3.06 -16.43 84.49
CA LEU A 764 -2.48 -17.72 84.92
C LEU A 764 -1.38 -17.48 85.97
N GLU A 765 -1.07 -18.47 86.82
CA GLU A 765 0.06 -18.37 87.75
C GLU A 765 1.42 -18.31 87.00
N GLY A 766 2.09 -17.16 87.11
CA GLY A 766 3.23 -16.81 86.26
C GLY A 766 4.50 -17.59 86.54
N GLY A 767 4.80 -18.56 85.66
CA GLY A 767 5.99 -19.39 85.69
C GLY A 767 5.76 -20.84 86.11
N GLU A 768 4.59 -21.14 86.72
CA GLU A 768 4.21 -22.48 87.18
C GLU A 768 3.08 -23.07 86.32
N ASP A 769 2.06 -22.26 85.98
CA ASP A 769 0.90 -22.66 85.18
C ASP A 769 1.03 -22.22 83.71
N TYR A 770 0.63 -23.10 82.79
CA TYR A 770 0.83 -22.90 81.35
C TYR A 770 -0.35 -23.33 80.49
N VAL A 771 -0.68 -22.53 79.48
CA VAL A 771 -1.37 -23.02 78.27
C VAL A 771 -0.34 -23.23 77.17
N ARG A 772 -0.25 -24.46 76.65
CA ARG A 772 0.66 -24.81 75.55
C ARG A 772 -0.13 -24.88 74.24
N LEU A 773 0.31 -24.12 73.24
CA LEU A 773 -0.14 -24.27 71.86
C LEU A 773 0.67 -25.40 71.21
N GLN A 774 -0.01 -26.44 70.72
CA GLN A 774 0.62 -27.64 70.19
C GLN A 774 0.04 -28.05 68.84
N ILE A 775 0.92 -28.50 67.94
CA ILE A 775 0.60 -29.01 66.60
C ILE A 775 0.81 -30.52 66.57
N TYR A 776 -0.11 -31.27 65.96
CA TYR A 776 0.03 -32.69 65.68
C TYR A 776 0.49 -32.90 64.25
N ASP A 777 1.59 -33.62 64.05
CA ASP A 777 2.19 -33.90 62.74
C ASP A 777 1.75 -35.25 62.12
N GLY A 778 0.64 -35.81 62.59
CA GLY A 778 0.22 -37.18 62.26
C GLY A 778 0.89 -38.27 63.12
N SER A 779 1.95 -37.97 63.86
CA SER A 779 2.69 -38.92 64.71
C SER A 779 2.82 -38.47 66.17
N TRP A 780 3.08 -37.19 66.42
CA TRP A 780 3.44 -36.62 67.72
C TRP A 780 2.92 -35.17 67.91
N TRP A 781 2.85 -34.72 69.16
CA TRP A 781 2.45 -33.35 69.52
C TRP A 781 3.67 -32.47 69.81
N HIS A 782 3.94 -31.52 68.93
CA HIS A 782 4.99 -30.51 69.06
C HIS A 782 4.47 -29.27 69.76
N THR A 783 5.25 -28.64 70.64
CA THR A 783 4.86 -27.39 71.31
C THR A 783 5.49 -26.21 70.58
N ILE A 784 4.68 -25.37 69.94
CA ILE A 784 5.17 -24.19 69.18
C ILE A 784 5.13 -22.91 70.02
N ALA A 785 4.23 -22.79 71.01
CA ALA A 785 4.20 -21.70 71.96
C ALA A 785 3.75 -22.14 73.36
N SER A 786 3.97 -21.31 74.37
CA SER A 786 3.51 -21.55 75.74
C SER A 786 3.27 -20.22 76.45
N PHE A 787 2.07 -20.08 77.01
CA PHE A 787 1.55 -18.86 77.65
C PHE A 787 1.46 -19.06 79.16
N THR A 788 1.90 -18.07 79.93
CA THR A 788 1.89 -18.07 81.41
C THR A 788 1.88 -16.62 81.91
N GLY A 789 1.47 -16.42 83.17
CA GLY A 789 1.29 -15.08 83.74
C GLY A 789 0.01 -14.41 83.26
N ASN A 790 0.03 -13.08 83.09
CA ASN A 790 -1.19 -12.30 82.85
C ASN A 790 -1.09 -11.44 81.58
N GLN A 791 -2.04 -11.64 80.68
CA GLN A 791 -2.32 -10.84 79.49
C GLN A 791 -3.83 -10.55 79.46
N GLN A 792 -4.26 -9.62 80.32
CA GLN A 792 -5.68 -9.30 80.54
C GLN A 792 -6.24 -8.35 79.45
N SER A 793 -5.92 -8.63 78.19
CA SER A 793 -6.39 -7.93 77.00
C SER A 793 -6.32 -8.86 75.80
N TRP A 794 -7.40 -8.92 75.01
CA TRP A 794 -7.43 -9.65 73.74
C TRP A 794 -6.27 -9.20 72.84
N THR A 795 -5.42 -10.14 72.44
CA THR A 795 -4.18 -9.86 71.72
C THR A 795 -4.05 -10.80 70.53
N HIS A 796 -3.85 -10.25 69.34
CA HIS A 796 -3.61 -11.03 68.12
C HIS A 796 -2.31 -11.84 68.24
N LYS A 797 -2.36 -13.10 67.83
CA LYS A 797 -1.23 -14.02 67.66
C LYS A 797 -1.19 -14.47 66.22
N SER A 798 0.03 -14.64 65.70
CA SER A 798 0.29 -15.14 64.36
C SER A 798 1.52 -16.05 64.44
N TYR A 799 1.40 -17.26 63.91
CA TYR A 799 2.41 -18.32 64.01
C TYR A 799 2.56 -19.03 62.66
N ASP A 800 3.78 -18.99 62.11
CA ASP A 800 4.17 -19.73 60.92
C ASP A 800 4.04 -21.26 61.17
N LEU A 801 3.25 -21.91 60.32
CA LEU A 801 3.04 -23.36 60.24
C LEU A 801 3.69 -23.96 58.98
N SER A 802 4.45 -23.20 58.19
CA SER A 802 5.03 -23.66 56.92
C SER A 802 6.03 -24.81 57.06
N SER A 803 6.50 -25.11 58.28
CA SER A 803 7.26 -26.33 58.58
C SER A 803 6.42 -27.61 58.69
N TYR A 804 5.09 -27.52 58.55
CA TYR A 804 4.11 -28.61 58.65
C TYR A 804 3.24 -28.76 57.40
N VAL A 805 3.60 -28.14 56.27
CA VAL A 805 2.90 -28.35 54.98
C VAL A 805 3.30 -29.69 54.33
N GLY A 806 2.53 -30.13 53.35
CA GLY A 806 2.64 -31.47 52.74
C GLY A 806 1.97 -32.57 53.57
N GLN A 807 1.17 -32.23 54.58
CA GLN A 807 0.55 -33.21 55.48
C GLN A 807 -0.72 -32.69 56.20
N ASN A 808 -1.55 -33.62 56.69
CA ASN A 808 -2.67 -33.30 57.59
C ASN A 808 -2.18 -33.03 59.02
N ILE A 809 -2.70 -31.98 59.68
CA ILE A 809 -2.33 -31.57 61.04
C ILE A 809 -3.54 -31.45 61.98
N ARG A 810 -3.28 -31.27 63.29
CA ARG A 810 -4.28 -30.75 64.26
C ARG A 810 -3.66 -29.71 65.18
N ILE A 811 -4.48 -28.83 65.73
CA ILE A 811 -4.06 -27.76 66.65
C ILE A 811 -4.77 -27.96 67.99
N GLN A 812 -4.07 -27.74 69.11
CA GLN A 812 -4.67 -27.73 70.44
C GLN A 812 -4.06 -26.68 71.36
N TRP A 813 -4.90 -26.13 72.25
CA TRP A 813 -4.51 -25.29 73.38
C TRP A 813 -4.68 -26.15 74.64
N ARG A 814 -3.57 -26.42 75.34
CA ARG A 814 -3.53 -27.36 76.46
C ARG A 814 -3.16 -26.64 77.76
N LEU A 815 -4.12 -26.49 78.66
CA LEU A 815 -3.90 -26.03 80.03
C LEU A 815 -3.18 -27.12 80.83
N GLN A 816 -2.17 -26.70 81.58
CA GLN A 816 -1.49 -27.48 82.61
C GLN A 816 -1.30 -26.59 83.83
N SER A 817 -1.97 -26.93 84.94
CA SER A 817 -1.84 -26.22 86.21
C SER A 817 -1.25 -27.09 87.32
N ASP A 818 -0.65 -26.43 88.30
CA ASP A 818 -0.09 -27.02 89.52
C ASP A 818 -1.16 -27.12 90.63
N SER A 819 -0.74 -27.44 91.86
CA SER A 819 -1.54 -27.52 93.07
C SER A 819 -1.90 -26.19 93.76
N ALA A 820 -1.49 -25.01 93.28
CA ALA A 820 -1.45 -23.74 94.02
C ALA A 820 -2.50 -22.66 93.61
N ILE A 821 -2.12 -21.58 92.91
CA ILE A 821 -2.95 -20.37 92.78
C ILE A 821 -3.76 -20.40 91.49
N ARG A 822 -5.04 -20.03 91.62
CA ARG A 822 -6.02 -20.00 90.53
C ARG A 822 -6.26 -18.55 90.12
N TYR A 823 -6.41 -18.36 88.82
CA TYR A 823 -6.71 -17.07 88.19
C TYR A 823 -7.84 -17.27 87.17
N ASP A 824 -8.23 -16.21 86.46
CA ASP A 824 -9.43 -16.23 85.61
C ASP A 824 -9.34 -17.19 84.40
N GLY A 825 -8.14 -17.68 84.06
CA GLY A 825 -7.94 -18.70 83.03
C GLY A 825 -7.50 -18.16 81.67
N TYR A 826 -7.63 -18.98 80.64
CA TYR A 826 -7.27 -18.67 79.26
C TYR A 826 -8.52 -18.71 78.38
N TYR A 827 -8.65 -17.74 77.49
CA TYR A 827 -9.80 -17.57 76.60
C TYR A 827 -9.27 -17.38 75.17
N LEU A 828 -9.95 -18.01 74.23
CA LEU A 828 -9.53 -18.16 72.84
C LEU A 828 -10.69 -17.79 71.93
N ASP A 829 -10.44 -16.88 71.01
CA ASP A 829 -11.46 -16.29 70.15
C ASP A 829 -10.92 -15.92 68.77
N ASP A 830 -11.81 -15.78 67.79
CA ASP A 830 -11.54 -15.60 66.35
C ASP A 830 -10.29 -16.39 65.88
N VAL A 831 -10.44 -17.68 65.60
CA VAL A 831 -9.30 -18.54 65.22
C VAL A 831 -9.34 -18.85 63.73
N TRP A 832 -8.24 -18.62 63.03
CA TRP A 832 -8.11 -19.02 61.62
C TRP A 832 -6.74 -19.58 61.24
N VAL A 833 -6.71 -20.34 60.14
CA VAL A 833 -5.48 -20.83 59.50
C VAL A 833 -5.54 -20.45 58.03
N ASN A 834 -4.68 -19.52 57.63
CA ASN A 834 -4.51 -19.13 56.23
C ASN A 834 -3.36 -19.96 55.63
N ALA A 835 -3.63 -20.73 54.59
CA ALA A 835 -2.62 -21.42 53.81
C ALA A 835 -2.55 -20.83 52.41
N THR A 836 -1.33 -20.61 51.91
CA THR A 836 -1.10 -20.23 50.52
C THR A 836 -0.99 -21.52 49.71
N GLN A 837 -2.03 -21.90 48.96
CA GLN A 837 -1.89 -22.97 47.98
C GLN A 837 -0.87 -22.56 46.89
N SER A 838 -0.19 -23.53 46.29
CA SER A 838 0.61 -23.28 45.09
C SER A 838 -0.31 -23.05 43.89
N SER A 839 -0.79 -21.82 43.71
CA SER A 839 -1.48 -21.43 42.47
C SER A 839 -0.58 -21.64 41.25
N MET A 840 -1.19 -21.70 40.07
CA MET A 840 -0.43 -21.53 38.84
C MET A 840 0.39 -20.22 38.89
N PRO A 841 1.60 -20.19 38.30
CA PRO A 841 2.26 -18.93 37.99
C PRO A 841 1.35 -18.06 37.10
N SER A 842 1.57 -16.75 37.08
CA SER A 842 0.97 -15.86 36.09
C SER A 842 1.55 -16.19 34.71
N ALA A 843 0.95 -17.16 34.04
CA ALA A 843 1.40 -17.75 32.79
C ALA A 843 0.28 -17.68 31.74
N ASN A 844 0.69 -17.58 30.47
CA ASN A 844 -0.24 -17.63 29.35
C ASN A 844 -0.55 -19.10 29.04
N PHE A 845 -1.75 -19.55 29.40
CA PHE A 845 -2.34 -20.79 28.87
C PHE A 845 -2.86 -20.47 27.48
N ALA A 846 -1.89 -20.37 26.57
CA ALA A 846 -2.04 -20.10 25.15
C ALA A 846 -2.22 -21.40 24.37
N ILE A 847 -2.66 -21.27 23.12
CA ILE A 847 -2.85 -22.35 22.17
C ILE A 847 -2.23 -21.92 20.84
N ASP A 848 -1.64 -22.87 20.13
CA ASP A 848 -0.94 -22.67 18.86
C ASP A 848 -1.92 -22.51 17.68
N ALA A 849 -1.91 -21.34 17.04
CA ALA A 849 -2.55 -21.09 15.73
C ALA A 849 -1.85 -19.96 14.92
N THR A 850 -0.84 -20.31 14.09
CA THR A 850 -0.39 -19.46 12.96
C THR A 850 0.00 -20.31 11.74
N ARG A 851 -0.15 -19.82 10.51
CA ARG A 851 -0.90 -18.64 10.02
C ARG A 851 -1.33 -18.93 8.59
N GLY A 852 -2.58 -19.35 8.44
CA GLY A 852 -3.19 -19.65 7.15
C GLY A 852 -4.71 -19.72 7.28
N ALA A 853 -5.36 -18.56 7.25
CA ALA A 853 -6.81 -18.33 7.35
C ALA A 853 -7.51 -18.79 8.66
N ASN A 854 -7.27 -20.01 9.13
CA ASN A 854 -8.07 -20.65 10.18
C ASN A 854 -7.60 -20.26 11.59
N ARG A 855 -8.56 -20.00 12.51
CA ARG A 855 -8.31 -19.86 13.96
C ARG A 855 -8.81 -21.12 14.67
N SER A 856 -7.90 -22.01 15.06
CA SER A 856 -8.21 -23.24 15.81
C SER A 856 -7.79 -23.16 17.29
N ILE A 857 -8.42 -23.97 18.13
CA ILE A 857 -8.30 -23.97 19.60
C ILE A 857 -8.14 -25.43 20.09
N ILE A 858 -7.33 -25.67 21.12
CA ILE A 858 -7.05 -26.96 21.76
C ILE A 858 -7.10 -26.75 23.29
N LEU A 859 -8.20 -27.11 23.96
CA LEU A 859 -8.30 -26.98 25.42
C LEU A 859 -7.87 -28.27 26.10
N GLY A 860 -6.78 -28.22 26.88
CA GLY A 860 -6.25 -29.30 27.70
C GLY A 860 -6.94 -29.46 29.07
N PHE A 861 -8.25 -29.25 29.10
CA PHE A 861 -9.15 -29.49 30.24
C PHE A 861 -10.58 -29.68 29.72
N ASP A 862 -11.39 -30.45 30.44
CA ASP A 862 -12.75 -30.77 30.01
C ASP A 862 -13.75 -29.67 30.44
N LEU A 863 -14.56 -29.14 29.50
CA LEU A 863 -15.67 -28.25 29.84
C LEU A 863 -16.86 -29.00 30.44
N ASN A 864 -16.97 -30.32 30.23
CA ASN A 864 -18.04 -31.15 30.78
C ASN A 864 -17.90 -31.41 32.29
N ALA A 865 -16.76 -31.05 32.89
CA ALA A 865 -16.48 -31.21 34.31
C ALA A 865 -17.59 -30.61 35.19
N ASP A 866 -18.05 -31.37 36.19
CA ASP A 866 -19.06 -30.93 37.16
C ASP A 866 -18.55 -29.80 38.07
N GLU A 867 -17.22 -29.66 38.18
CA GLU A 867 -16.55 -28.55 38.85
C GLU A 867 -16.83 -27.21 38.17
N ILE A 868 -17.21 -27.21 36.89
CA ILE A 868 -17.63 -26.03 36.14
C ILE A 868 -19.15 -25.87 36.30
N THR A 869 -19.57 -24.76 36.90
CA THR A 869 -21.01 -24.41 36.96
C THR A 869 -21.60 -24.26 35.56
N PRO A 870 -22.84 -24.72 35.28
CA PRO A 870 -23.49 -24.50 33.99
C PRO A 870 -23.47 -23.03 33.54
N GLU A 871 -23.74 -22.09 34.45
CA GLU A 871 -23.69 -20.65 34.17
C GLU A 871 -22.33 -20.19 33.60
N SER A 872 -21.23 -20.64 34.20
CA SER A 872 -19.89 -20.29 33.74
C SER A 872 -19.51 -21.00 32.43
N ARG A 873 -20.03 -22.21 32.19
CA ARG A 873 -19.85 -22.94 30.93
C ARG A 873 -20.52 -22.21 29.78
N THR A 874 -21.78 -21.81 29.95
CA THR A 874 -22.54 -21.07 28.93
C THR A 874 -21.92 -19.70 28.63
N ASN A 875 -21.54 -18.95 29.67
CA ASN A 875 -20.82 -17.68 29.51
C ASN A 875 -19.44 -17.85 28.86
N TYR A 876 -18.74 -18.97 29.07
CA TYR A 876 -17.50 -19.25 28.36
C TYR A 876 -17.76 -19.59 26.89
N LEU A 877 -18.71 -20.49 26.62
CA LEU A 877 -19.05 -20.95 25.29
C LEU A 877 -19.52 -19.80 24.39
N ARG A 878 -20.52 -19.00 24.81
CA ARG A 878 -21.03 -17.80 24.10
C ARG A 878 -19.90 -16.97 23.48
N ASN A 879 -18.93 -16.59 24.30
CA ASN A 879 -17.89 -15.64 23.91
C ASN A 879 -16.74 -16.33 23.14
N VAL A 880 -16.55 -17.65 23.29
CA VAL A 880 -15.64 -18.44 22.45
C VAL A 880 -16.23 -18.69 21.05
N LEU A 881 -17.54 -18.94 20.93
CA LEU A 881 -18.22 -19.08 19.63
C LEU A 881 -18.14 -17.78 18.82
N ALA A 882 -18.39 -16.63 19.44
CA ALA A 882 -18.18 -15.32 18.81
C ALA A 882 -16.74 -15.14 18.28
N TRP A 883 -15.73 -15.50 19.08
CA TRP A 883 -14.33 -15.33 18.70
C TRP A 883 -13.86 -16.31 17.61
N LEU A 884 -14.40 -17.53 17.60
CA LEU A 884 -14.21 -18.50 16.50
C LEU A 884 -14.86 -18.00 15.21
N ALA A 885 -16.06 -17.42 15.28
CA ALA A 885 -16.76 -16.84 14.14
C ALA A 885 -16.00 -15.66 13.53
N GLU A 886 -15.58 -14.69 14.34
CA GLU A 886 -14.67 -13.60 13.95
C GLU A 886 -13.34 -14.14 13.38
N GLY A 887 -12.97 -15.38 13.74
CA GLY A 887 -11.81 -16.10 13.25
C GLY A 887 -11.97 -16.79 11.91
N ALA A 888 -13.13 -17.39 11.67
CA ALA A 888 -13.55 -17.93 10.38
C ALA A 888 -13.85 -16.83 9.34
N GLY A 889 -13.98 -15.57 9.79
CA GLY A 889 -14.27 -14.41 8.94
C GLY A 889 -15.74 -13.99 8.95
N TYR A 890 -16.55 -14.56 9.84
CA TYR A 890 -17.96 -14.21 10.01
C TYR A 890 -18.15 -12.88 10.73
N THR A 891 -19.19 -12.15 10.35
CA THR A 891 -19.56 -10.86 10.94
C THR A 891 -20.05 -11.03 12.38
N THR A 892 -19.34 -10.43 13.34
CA THR A 892 -19.76 -10.36 14.75
C THR A 892 -20.39 -9.01 15.14
N GLU A 893 -20.29 -7.99 14.30
CA GLU A 893 -20.96 -6.69 14.46
C GLU A 893 -21.77 -6.34 13.20
N VAL A 894 -23.09 -6.54 13.26
CA VAL A 894 -24.02 -6.22 12.16
C VAL A 894 -24.70 -4.88 12.41
N TRP A 895 -24.95 -4.12 11.36
CA TRP A 895 -25.67 -2.85 11.38
C TRP A 895 -27.00 -3.01 10.64
N VAL A 896 -28.05 -2.39 11.18
CA VAL A 896 -29.41 -2.47 10.66
C VAL A 896 -29.94 -1.09 10.31
N ASN A 897 -30.44 -0.91 9.09
CA ASN A 897 -31.08 0.33 8.64
C ASN A 897 -32.15 0.06 7.57
N ASN A 898 -33.42 0.29 7.91
CA ASN A 898 -34.55 0.10 7.00
C ASN A 898 -34.90 1.30 6.09
N ASP A 899 -34.16 2.40 6.20
CA ASP A 899 -34.11 3.49 5.19
C ASP A 899 -32.64 3.77 4.84
N PRO A 900 -31.94 2.82 4.18
CA PRO A 900 -30.51 2.87 3.99
C PRO A 900 -30.09 3.80 2.83
N PRO A 901 -28.99 4.56 2.96
CA PRO A 901 -28.46 5.32 1.83
C PRO A 901 -27.97 4.39 0.71
N GLU A 902 -28.01 4.88 -0.53
CA GLU A 902 -27.65 4.09 -1.72
C GLU A 902 -26.23 3.50 -1.62
N GLY A 903 -26.10 2.19 -1.87
CA GLY A 903 -24.87 1.41 -1.72
C GLY A 903 -24.54 0.93 -0.29
N TRP A 904 -25.36 1.25 0.72
CA TRP A 904 -25.10 0.82 2.10
C TRP A 904 -25.28 -0.70 2.30
N LEU A 905 -26.25 -1.32 1.63
CA LEU A 905 -26.51 -2.78 1.64
C LEU A 905 -25.51 -3.62 0.80
N ASP A 906 -24.43 -3.03 0.30
CA ASP A 906 -23.36 -3.77 -0.41
C ASP A 906 -22.23 -4.24 0.51
N ASN A 907 -22.27 -3.83 1.79
CA ASN A 907 -21.40 -4.31 2.84
C ASN A 907 -22.03 -5.53 3.52
N GLU A 908 -21.28 -6.60 3.67
CA GLU A 908 -21.74 -7.87 4.27
C GLU A 908 -22.09 -7.77 5.76
N SER A 909 -21.75 -6.67 6.44
CA SER A 909 -22.20 -6.39 7.80
C SER A 909 -23.42 -5.45 7.91
N HIS A 910 -24.12 -5.17 6.81
CA HIS A 910 -25.26 -4.23 6.76
C HIS A 910 -26.55 -4.89 6.22
N VAL A 911 -27.66 -4.82 6.97
CA VAL A 911 -28.97 -5.39 6.60
C VAL A 911 -30.14 -4.41 6.84
N ASP A 912 -31.30 -4.65 6.23
CA ASP A 912 -32.46 -3.75 6.26
C ASP A 912 -33.53 -4.09 7.32
N THR A 913 -33.46 -5.25 7.98
CA THR A 913 -34.39 -5.66 9.05
C THR A 913 -33.65 -6.10 10.31
N ILE A 914 -34.26 -5.89 11.48
CA ILE A 914 -33.67 -6.25 12.78
C ILE A 914 -33.55 -7.77 12.88
N GLN A 915 -34.57 -8.50 12.43
CA GLN A 915 -34.57 -9.97 12.45
C GLN A 915 -33.42 -10.56 11.61
N ALA A 916 -33.18 -10.06 10.39
CA ALA A 916 -32.00 -10.47 9.61
C ALA A 916 -30.69 -10.12 10.32
N GLY A 917 -30.63 -9.03 11.08
CA GLY A 917 -29.46 -8.63 11.87
C GLY A 917 -29.15 -9.60 13.02
N ILE A 918 -30.18 -10.17 13.64
CA ILE A 918 -30.06 -11.20 14.70
C ILE A 918 -29.67 -12.55 14.09
N GLU A 919 -30.28 -12.91 12.96
CA GLU A 919 -29.99 -14.15 12.24
C GLU A 919 -28.53 -14.17 11.73
N ALA A 920 -28.02 -13.03 11.26
CA ALA A 920 -26.68 -12.87 10.71
C ALA A 920 -25.52 -13.03 11.71
N VAL A 921 -25.74 -12.78 13.00
CA VAL A 921 -24.68 -12.87 14.01
C VAL A 921 -24.60 -14.25 14.69
N PRO A 922 -23.40 -14.67 15.12
CA PRO A 922 -23.25 -15.78 16.07
C PRO A 922 -23.66 -15.35 17.49
N PRO A 923 -23.86 -16.31 18.42
CA PRO A 923 -23.94 -16.02 19.85
C PRO A 923 -22.72 -15.20 20.31
N GLY A 924 -22.96 -14.19 21.16
CA GLY A 924 -21.95 -13.21 21.56
C GLY A 924 -21.73 -12.05 20.58
N GLY A 925 -22.34 -12.06 19.40
CA GLY A 925 -22.33 -10.94 18.45
C GLY A 925 -23.17 -9.74 18.90
N THR A 926 -23.01 -8.63 18.18
CA THR A 926 -23.67 -7.34 18.43
C THR A 926 -24.44 -6.86 17.19
N VAL A 927 -25.65 -6.33 17.39
CA VAL A 927 -26.53 -5.85 16.33
C VAL A 927 -26.88 -4.38 16.59
N TYR A 928 -26.37 -3.47 15.76
CA TYR A 928 -26.53 -2.03 15.87
C TYR A 928 -27.69 -1.52 14.98
N VAL A 929 -28.83 -1.19 15.58
CA VAL A 929 -30.00 -0.69 14.86
C VAL A 929 -29.98 0.83 14.79
N ILE A 930 -30.03 1.39 13.58
CA ILE A 930 -29.95 2.84 13.36
C ILE A 930 -31.34 3.47 13.52
N GLY A 931 -31.44 4.47 14.40
CA GLY A 931 -32.57 5.37 14.52
C GLY A 931 -32.25 6.74 13.90
N THR A 932 -33.07 7.18 12.95
CA THR A 932 -33.16 8.58 12.53
C THR A 932 -34.51 9.18 12.95
N ASP A 933 -34.71 10.49 12.76
CA ASP A 933 -35.90 11.22 13.21
C ASP A 933 -37.21 10.57 12.72
N ASN A 934 -37.91 9.86 13.62
CA ASN A 934 -39.15 9.09 13.39
C ASN A 934 -39.00 7.78 12.60
N GLN A 935 -37.81 7.17 12.56
CA GLN A 935 -37.60 5.87 11.93
C GLN A 935 -38.24 4.72 12.73
N VAL A 936 -38.98 3.86 12.02
CA VAL A 936 -39.74 2.74 12.61
C VAL A 936 -39.47 1.44 11.85
N TYR A 937 -39.17 0.39 12.59
CA TYR A 937 -39.05 -0.99 12.15
C TYR A 937 -40.38 -1.70 12.43
N GLU A 938 -41.15 -2.00 11.39
CA GLU A 938 -42.50 -2.59 11.47
C GLU A 938 -42.44 -4.13 11.46
N GLU A 939 -41.74 -4.72 12.44
CA GLU A 939 -41.43 -6.14 12.54
C GLU A 939 -41.61 -6.69 13.96
N ASN A 940 -42.00 -7.97 14.09
CA ASN A 940 -41.96 -8.69 15.37
C ASN A 940 -40.54 -9.28 15.51
N VAL A 941 -39.81 -8.88 16.55
CA VAL A 941 -38.40 -9.27 16.74
C VAL A 941 -38.28 -10.46 17.68
N VAL A 942 -37.51 -11.48 17.30
CA VAL A 942 -37.19 -12.65 18.14
C VAL A 942 -35.69 -12.70 18.40
N VAL A 943 -35.32 -12.65 19.67
CA VAL A 943 -33.94 -12.75 20.16
C VAL A 943 -33.74 -14.12 20.78
N ASP A 944 -33.55 -15.10 19.89
CA ASP A 944 -33.26 -16.51 20.17
C ASP A 944 -31.75 -16.82 20.21
N LYS A 945 -30.91 -15.80 20.00
CA LYS A 945 -29.46 -15.87 20.17
C LYS A 945 -28.96 -14.96 21.30
N SER A 946 -27.88 -15.37 21.94
CA SER A 946 -27.26 -14.67 23.07
C SER A 946 -26.47 -13.43 22.64
N ILE A 947 -27.15 -12.39 22.15
CA ILE A 947 -26.55 -11.23 21.47
C ILE A 947 -26.72 -9.91 22.23
N ASP A 948 -25.97 -8.90 21.81
CA ASP A 948 -26.14 -7.51 22.24
C ASP A 948 -26.89 -6.71 21.14
N LEU A 949 -28.21 -6.56 21.28
CA LEU A 949 -29.04 -5.74 20.39
C LEU A 949 -29.08 -4.29 20.91
N ILE A 950 -28.58 -3.34 20.12
CA ILE A 950 -28.31 -1.95 20.55
C ILE A 950 -28.93 -0.95 19.56
N GLY A 951 -29.84 -0.12 20.04
CA GLY A 951 -30.43 0.99 19.29
C GLY A 951 -29.57 2.25 19.36
N ILE A 952 -29.16 2.77 18.20
CA ILE A 952 -28.42 4.02 18.07
C ILE A 952 -29.42 5.16 17.84
N ASP A 953 -29.37 6.19 18.68
CA ASP A 953 -30.32 7.32 18.69
C ASP A 953 -31.80 6.91 18.85
N ASN A 954 -32.04 5.77 19.53
CA ASN A 954 -33.34 5.31 20.04
C ASN A 954 -34.40 5.01 18.95
N PRO A 955 -34.12 4.08 18.00
CA PRO A 955 -35.06 3.65 16.96
C PRO A 955 -36.36 3.07 17.54
N THR A 956 -37.43 3.10 16.74
CA THR A 956 -38.72 2.53 17.14
C THR A 956 -38.92 1.15 16.54
N ILE A 957 -39.18 0.14 17.36
CA ILE A 957 -39.74 -1.15 16.93
C ILE A 957 -41.25 -1.09 17.15
N ARG A 958 -42.03 -1.37 16.11
CA ARG A 958 -43.49 -1.47 16.16
C ARG A 958 -43.94 -2.79 15.54
N ALA A 959 -44.89 -3.45 16.19
CA ALA A 959 -45.37 -4.76 15.73
C ALA A 959 -46.87 -4.95 15.99
N SER A 960 -47.46 -5.94 15.34
CA SER A 960 -48.79 -6.48 15.67
C SER A 960 -48.69 -7.99 15.89
N GLY A 961 -49.42 -8.52 16.88
CA GLY A 961 -49.31 -9.92 17.29
C GLY A 961 -49.41 -10.13 18.80
N THR A 962 -48.48 -10.90 19.37
CA THR A 962 -48.44 -11.18 20.81
C THR A 962 -47.47 -10.25 21.54
N ASN A 963 -46.22 -10.18 21.10
CA ASN A 963 -45.14 -9.38 21.69
C ASN A 963 -44.51 -8.51 20.59
N VAL A 964 -43.92 -7.35 20.91
CA VAL A 964 -43.09 -6.60 19.95
C VAL A 964 -41.69 -7.20 19.86
N VAL A 965 -41.11 -7.52 21.01
CA VAL A 965 -39.83 -8.23 21.14
C VAL A 965 -40.04 -9.46 22.02
N THR A 966 -39.54 -10.62 21.57
CA THR A 966 -39.48 -11.86 22.34
C THR A 966 -38.02 -12.21 22.57
N VAL A 967 -37.63 -12.56 23.80
CA VAL A 967 -36.26 -12.95 24.18
C VAL A 967 -36.32 -14.37 24.75
N GLN A 968 -35.57 -15.27 24.11
CA GLN A 968 -35.57 -16.72 24.40
C GLN A 968 -34.17 -17.29 24.69
N ALA A 969 -33.09 -16.57 24.33
CA ALA A 969 -31.73 -16.92 24.72
C ALA A 969 -31.25 -16.19 25.97
N ASP A 970 -30.44 -16.88 26.77
CA ASP A 970 -29.75 -16.33 27.94
C ASP A 970 -28.69 -15.27 27.55
N TRP A 971 -28.31 -14.42 28.51
CA TRP A 971 -27.34 -13.30 28.34
C TRP A 971 -27.69 -12.26 27.26
N ALA A 972 -28.86 -12.34 26.60
CA ALA A 972 -29.27 -11.35 25.61
C ALA A 972 -29.41 -9.94 26.23
N ARG A 973 -28.89 -8.91 25.54
CA ARG A 973 -29.01 -7.50 25.95
C ARG A 973 -29.81 -6.73 24.91
N ILE A 974 -30.82 -5.98 25.38
CA ILE A 974 -31.63 -5.05 24.60
C ILE A 974 -31.40 -3.65 25.16
N ASP A 975 -30.75 -2.76 24.40
CA ASP A 975 -30.35 -1.42 24.85
C ASP A 975 -30.88 -0.31 23.93
N GLY A 976 -31.64 0.65 24.48
CA GLY A 976 -31.94 1.92 23.81
C GLY A 976 -32.92 1.85 22.64
N PHE A 977 -34.10 1.24 22.84
CA PHE A 977 -35.17 1.19 21.84
C PHE A 977 -36.47 1.86 22.31
N THR A 978 -37.21 2.47 21.39
CA THR A 978 -38.65 2.73 21.58
C THR A 978 -39.42 1.49 21.16
N ILE A 979 -40.34 1.01 21.99
CA ILE A 979 -41.15 -0.19 21.76
C ILE A 979 -42.63 0.21 21.75
N GLU A 980 -43.29 0.04 20.61
CA GLU A 980 -44.69 0.43 20.38
C GLU A 980 -45.57 -0.73 19.88
N GLY A 981 -46.84 -0.73 20.28
CA GLY A 981 -47.83 -1.67 19.75
C GLY A 981 -48.59 -1.18 18.51
N ASP A 982 -49.00 -2.12 17.66
CA ASP A 982 -50.27 -2.08 16.94
C ASP A 982 -51.12 -3.29 17.36
N THR A 983 -51.87 -3.14 18.46
CA THR A 983 -52.75 -4.15 19.06
C THR A 983 -52.07 -5.40 19.68
N VAL A 984 -50.79 -5.31 20.05
CA VAL A 984 -50.05 -6.39 20.77
C VAL A 984 -50.56 -6.64 22.19
N GLN A 985 -50.18 -7.78 22.76
CA GLN A 985 -50.37 -8.08 24.19
C GLN A 985 -49.23 -7.49 25.02
N ASN A 986 -47.97 -7.73 24.64
CA ASN A 986 -46.80 -7.33 25.41
C ASN A 986 -45.85 -6.44 24.60
N GLY A 987 -45.07 -5.60 25.28
CA GLY A 987 -43.94 -4.89 24.68
C GLY A 987 -42.76 -5.84 24.50
N ILE A 988 -42.00 -6.05 25.57
CA ILE A 988 -40.90 -7.03 25.63
C ILE A 988 -41.35 -8.25 26.46
N TYR A 989 -41.19 -9.44 25.91
CA TYR A 989 -41.41 -10.72 26.56
C TYR A 989 -40.09 -11.46 26.72
N ILE A 990 -39.82 -12.00 27.91
CA ILE A 990 -38.68 -12.87 28.20
C ILE A 990 -39.25 -14.21 28.68
N GLU A 991 -38.95 -15.27 27.94
CA GLU A 991 -39.54 -16.61 28.07
C GLU A 991 -38.44 -17.62 28.44
N ASP A 992 -38.52 -18.20 29.64
CA ASP A 992 -37.55 -19.14 30.24
C ASP A 992 -36.08 -18.65 30.36
N ALA A 993 -35.71 -17.54 29.71
CA ALA A 993 -34.34 -17.05 29.59
C ALA A 993 -33.76 -16.37 30.83
N THR A 994 -32.43 -16.39 30.92
CA THR A 994 -31.64 -16.09 32.10
C THR A 994 -30.53 -15.05 31.83
N ARG A 995 -30.13 -14.28 32.85
CA ARG A 995 -29.06 -13.24 32.79
C ARG A 995 -29.24 -12.10 31.79
N CYS A 996 -30.35 -12.04 31.06
CA CYS A 996 -30.67 -11.01 30.08
C CYS A 996 -30.74 -9.60 30.71
N THR A 997 -30.47 -8.57 29.90
CA THR A 997 -30.51 -7.16 30.34
C THR A 997 -31.37 -6.30 29.42
N ILE A 998 -32.45 -5.74 29.96
CA ILE A 998 -33.30 -4.74 29.28
C ILE A 998 -32.99 -3.37 29.85
N ILE A 999 -32.51 -2.46 29.00
CA ILE A 999 -31.90 -1.20 29.44
C ILE A 999 -32.20 -0.01 28.53
N ASN A 1000 -32.47 1.15 29.13
CA ASN A 1000 -32.68 2.45 28.47
C ASN A 1000 -33.86 2.50 27.47
N CYS A 1001 -34.70 1.46 27.39
CA CYS A 1001 -35.81 1.39 26.45
C CYS A 1001 -37.00 2.26 26.90
N THR A 1002 -37.77 2.76 25.93
CA THR A 1002 -39.03 3.48 26.12
C THR A 1002 -40.17 2.62 25.60
N ILE A 1003 -40.94 2.00 26.50
CA ILE A 1003 -42.01 1.07 26.16
C ILE A 1003 -43.35 1.80 26.38
N SER A 1004 -44.10 2.04 25.30
CA SER A 1004 -45.32 2.86 25.37
C SER A 1004 -46.33 2.53 24.28
N THR A 1005 -47.59 2.94 24.49
CA THR A 1005 -48.64 3.03 23.47
C THR A 1005 -49.12 1.68 22.90
N ASN A 1006 -50.45 1.49 22.85
CA ASN A 1006 -51.15 0.35 22.21
C ASN A 1006 -50.79 -1.08 22.71
N ILE A 1007 -49.97 -1.23 23.75
CA ILE A 1007 -49.65 -2.51 24.40
C ILE A 1007 -50.78 -2.89 25.35
N SER A 1008 -51.54 -3.95 25.05
CA SER A 1008 -52.79 -4.26 25.77
C SER A 1008 -52.64 -5.00 27.10
N LYS A 1009 -51.43 -5.48 27.44
CA LYS A 1009 -51.09 -6.10 28.73
C LYS A 1009 -49.77 -5.59 29.33
N MET A 1010 -48.66 -6.30 29.16
CA MET A 1010 -47.42 -6.08 29.92
C MET A 1010 -46.42 -5.23 29.12
N GLY A 1011 -45.86 -4.18 29.72
CA GLY A 1011 -44.73 -3.44 29.14
C GLY A 1011 -43.49 -4.34 29.02
N VAL A 1012 -43.06 -4.91 30.17
CA VAL A 1012 -42.11 -6.04 30.23
C VAL A 1012 -42.79 -7.22 30.92
N TYR A 1013 -42.73 -8.40 30.30
CA TYR A 1013 -43.18 -9.66 30.88
C TYR A 1013 -41.99 -10.62 31.05
N LEU A 1014 -41.79 -11.12 32.26
CA LEU A 1014 -40.83 -12.17 32.61
C LEU A 1014 -41.63 -13.44 32.93
N ASP A 1015 -41.54 -14.49 32.13
CA ASP A 1015 -42.25 -15.76 32.33
C ASP A 1015 -41.24 -16.89 32.47
N SER A 1016 -41.20 -17.53 33.64
CA SER A 1016 -40.14 -18.43 34.09
C SER A 1016 -38.70 -17.88 34.00
N ALA A 1017 -38.49 -16.61 33.62
CA ALA A 1017 -37.18 -16.04 33.31
C ALA A 1017 -36.36 -15.67 34.58
N HIS A 1018 -35.07 -16.00 34.64
CA HIS A 1018 -34.26 -15.97 35.89
C HIS A 1018 -33.04 -15.01 35.88
N ASN A 1019 -32.70 -14.44 37.04
CA ASN A 1019 -31.49 -13.62 37.27
C ASN A 1019 -31.28 -12.42 36.29
N ASN A 1020 -32.33 -11.99 35.60
CA ASN A 1020 -32.34 -10.93 34.58
C ASN A 1020 -32.28 -9.53 35.22
N THR A 1021 -31.81 -8.53 34.46
CA THR A 1021 -31.72 -7.13 34.90
C THR A 1021 -32.59 -6.19 34.05
N ILE A 1022 -33.62 -5.59 34.65
CA ILE A 1022 -34.49 -4.59 34.02
C ILE A 1022 -34.17 -3.23 34.64
N ARG A 1023 -33.54 -2.32 33.88
CA ARG A 1023 -33.08 -1.03 34.44
C ARG A 1023 -33.08 0.17 33.49
N ASN A 1024 -33.25 1.37 34.03
CA ASN A 1024 -33.25 2.63 33.27
C ASN A 1024 -34.38 2.75 32.21
N ASN A 1025 -35.38 1.87 32.20
CA ASN A 1025 -36.43 1.89 31.18
C ASN A 1025 -37.57 2.84 31.57
N THR A 1026 -38.21 3.47 30.59
CA THR A 1026 -39.47 4.21 30.75
C THR A 1026 -40.62 3.32 30.28
N ILE A 1027 -41.65 3.09 31.10
CA ILE A 1027 -42.73 2.13 30.80
C ILE A 1027 -44.10 2.72 31.10
N GLN A 1028 -44.95 2.86 30.08
CA GLN A 1028 -46.24 3.54 30.21
C GLN A 1028 -47.37 3.01 29.32
N ASP A 1029 -48.60 3.40 29.68
CA ASP A 1029 -49.85 3.20 28.93
C ASP A 1029 -50.28 1.73 28.70
N GLY A 1030 -49.75 0.78 29.48
CA GLY A 1030 -50.14 -0.64 29.48
C GLY A 1030 -51.05 -1.06 30.66
N LEU A 1031 -51.39 -2.35 30.74
CA LEU A 1031 -52.10 -2.94 31.90
C LEU A 1031 -51.17 -3.07 33.10
N TYR A 1032 -49.93 -3.53 32.87
CA TYR A 1032 -48.87 -3.64 33.88
C TYR A 1032 -47.56 -3.12 33.29
N GLY A 1033 -46.83 -2.29 34.03
CA GLY A 1033 -45.49 -1.85 33.61
C GLY A 1033 -44.51 -3.01 33.52
N ILE A 1034 -44.27 -3.69 34.64
CA ILE A 1034 -43.47 -4.92 34.68
C ILE A 1034 -44.27 -6.02 35.38
N TYR A 1035 -44.38 -7.19 34.75
CA TYR A 1035 -44.98 -8.39 35.32
C TYR A 1035 -43.94 -9.51 35.32
N ALA A 1036 -43.82 -10.24 36.42
CA ALA A 1036 -43.00 -11.45 36.51
C ALA A 1036 -43.82 -12.63 37.03
N ASP A 1037 -43.82 -13.74 36.29
CA ASP A 1037 -44.43 -15.02 36.66
C ASP A 1037 -43.34 -16.07 36.94
N SER A 1038 -43.52 -16.86 37.99
CA SER A 1038 -42.75 -18.07 38.31
C SER A 1038 -41.20 -17.93 38.30
N SER A 1039 -40.72 -16.69 38.44
CA SER A 1039 -39.35 -16.26 38.17
C SER A 1039 -38.44 -16.20 39.40
N LEU A 1040 -37.12 -16.38 39.21
CA LEU A 1040 -36.11 -16.35 40.28
C LEU A 1040 -35.10 -15.21 40.12
N GLY A 1041 -34.71 -14.54 41.20
CA GLY A 1041 -33.47 -13.75 41.29
C GLY A 1041 -33.38 -12.45 40.47
N ASN A 1042 -34.41 -12.08 39.71
CA ASN A 1042 -34.42 -10.90 38.83
C ASN A 1042 -34.14 -9.58 39.59
N THR A 1043 -33.52 -8.60 38.93
CA THR A 1043 -33.21 -7.28 39.47
C THR A 1043 -33.90 -6.17 38.68
N ILE A 1044 -34.82 -5.45 39.34
CA ILE A 1044 -35.62 -4.37 38.73
C ILE A 1044 -35.26 -3.04 39.41
N ARG A 1045 -34.57 -2.13 38.70
CA ARG A 1045 -34.03 -0.90 39.30
C ARG A 1045 -33.90 0.31 38.36
N TYR A 1046 -34.09 1.52 38.88
CA TYR A 1046 -33.96 2.78 38.13
C TYR A 1046 -34.91 2.92 36.91
N ASN A 1047 -35.99 2.14 36.83
CA ASN A 1047 -37.02 2.31 35.81
C ASN A 1047 -38.00 3.42 36.24
N ASP A 1048 -38.63 4.09 35.27
CA ASP A 1048 -39.75 5.01 35.49
C ASP A 1048 -41.04 4.41 34.91
N ILE A 1049 -42.02 4.15 35.77
CA ILE A 1049 -43.21 3.36 35.45
C ILE A 1049 -44.46 4.19 35.74
N SER A 1050 -45.14 4.67 34.70
CA SER A 1050 -46.25 5.60 34.87
C SER A 1050 -47.44 5.40 33.91
N SER A 1051 -48.62 5.84 34.33
CA SER A 1051 -49.85 5.83 33.51
C SER A 1051 -50.36 4.44 33.07
N ASN A 1052 -49.82 3.36 33.64
CA ASN A 1052 -50.30 1.98 33.47
C ASN A 1052 -51.46 1.68 34.43
N ASP A 1053 -52.26 0.63 34.21
CA ASP A 1053 -53.29 0.21 35.19
C ASP A 1053 -52.66 -0.39 36.49
N GLY A 1054 -51.42 -0.88 36.41
CA GLY A 1054 -50.60 -1.34 37.52
C GLY A 1054 -49.09 -1.18 37.32
N GLY A 1055 -48.34 -1.07 38.41
CA GLY A 1055 -46.90 -0.75 38.40
C GLY A 1055 -45.99 -1.95 38.13
N ILE A 1056 -45.50 -2.58 39.21
CA ILE A 1056 -44.70 -3.82 39.17
C ILE A 1056 -45.50 -4.94 39.84
N TYR A 1057 -45.72 -6.05 39.15
CA TYR A 1057 -46.42 -7.23 39.67
C TYR A 1057 -45.48 -8.45 39.71
N LEU A 1058 -45.47 -9.15 40.85
CA LEU A 1058 -44.61 -10.30 41.10
C LEU A 1058 -45.48 -11.48 41.53
N TYR A 1059 -45.63 -12.47 40.66
CA TYR A 1059 -46.46 -13.66 40.86
C TYR A 1059 -45.60 -14.92 40.90
N GLN A 1060 -45.76 -15.73 41.95
CA GLN A 1060 -44.97 -16.95 42.21
C GLN A 1060 -43.43 -16.78 42.23
N THR A 1061 -42.92 -15.55 42.13
CA THR A 1061 -41.47 -15.26 42.08
C THR A 1061 -40.76 -15.43 43.41
N SER A 1062 -39.45 -15.67 43.39
CA SER A 1062 -38.59 -15.57 44.58
C SER A 1062 -37.24 -14.88 44.31
N LEU A 1063 -36.56 -14.44 45.37
CA LEU A 1063 -35.27 -13.69 45.36
C LEU A 1063 -35.21 -12.42 44.48
N THR A 1064 -36.32 -11.99 43.87
CA THR A 1064 -36.37 -10.81 43.00
C THR A 1064 -36.14 -9.51 43.79
N THR A 1065 -35.16 -8.72 43.37
CA THR A 1065 -34.75 -7.46 44.00
C THR A 1065 -35.36 -6.28 43.27
N VAL A 1066 -36.32 -5.60 43.91
CA VAL A 1066 -36.91 -4.34 43.42
C VAL A 1066 -36.39 -3.18 44.25
N ARG A 1067 -35.69 -2.22 43.64
CA ARG A 1067 -35.16 -1.03 44.33
C ARG A 1067 -35.04 0.18 43.41
N ASP A 1068 -35.10 1.39 43.97
CA ASP A 1068 -34.74 2.63 43.28
C ASP A 1068 -35.51 2.91 41.97
N ASN A 1069 -36.72 2.39 41.79
CA ASN A 1069 -37.60 2.71 40.66
C ASN A 1069 -38.51 3.89 41.00
N THR A 1070 -38.84 4.71 40.00
CA THR A 1070 -39.91 5.70 40.08
C THR A 1070 -41.21 5.05 39.60
N ILE A 1071 -42.28 5.16 40.41
CA ILE A 1071 -43.59 4.58 40.10
C ILE A 1071 -44.66 5.61 40.45
N HIS A 1072 -45.40 6.11 39.46
CA HIS A 1072 -46.36 7.22 39.66
C HIS A 1072 -47.51 7.21 38.65
N ASN A 1073 -48.63 7.87 38.97
CA ASN A 1073 -49.82 8.02 38.09
C ASN A 1073 -50.45 6.71 37.55
N ASN A 1074 -50.04 5.54 38.05
CA ASN A 1074 -50.63 4.26 37.68
C ASN A 1074 -52.03 4.06 38.33
N GLY A 1075 -52.77 3.06 37.86
CA GLY A 1075 -54.15 2.76 38.22
C GLY A 1075 -54.36 2.05 39.58
N ASN A 1076 -55.37 1.18 39.66
CA ASN A 1076 -55.77 0.56 40.93
C ASN A 1076 -54.75 -0.47 41.47
N PHE A 1077 -53.76 -0.85 40.67
CA PHE A 1077 -52.67 -1.77 41.03
C PHE A 1077 -51.29 -1.09 40.92
N GLY A 1078 -51.28 0.25 41.01
CA GLY A 1078 -50.15 1.15 40.79
C GLY A 1078 -49.14 1.23 41.92
#